data_AF-A0A355V122-F1
#
_entry.id   AF-A0A355V122-F1
#
_cell.length_a   1.000
_cell.length_b   1.000
_cell.length_c   1.000
_cell.angle_alpha   90.00
_cell.angle_beta   90.00
_cell.angle_gamma   90.00
#
_symmetry.space_group_name_H-M   'P 1'
#
loop_
_entity.id
_entity.type
_entity.pdbx_description
1 polymer ?
#
loop_
_entity_poly.entity_id
_entity_poly.type
_entity_poly.pdbx_seq_one_letter_code
_entity_poly.pdbx_strand_id
1 'polypeptide(L)'
;MNFKRIIAYALALTIISGSTLCIETADFIKNDIAVSAVNTGYGGSCGENCKWSFDSETGALTITGSGAMKDYSYDSQPWLSYAADIKSVTIENGITSIGNNAFYNCSSLEYADISDSVTSVGSASFSACKSLKDITIPQGMTDINQFAFSGCSSFSELTIPDSVTSIADHAFGNCTGLYKVTIPDSITTIEQGVFMNCTSLSEVHLPDSIKTIRYQSFWGCTSLTGITLPPETETIESFAFKECSGLVKVVFPESVTSIGGRSFESCPLLKNIYVLNPQAEISENAFGYMYSVSTPIDGVTIHGYADSTAQTYAEENSLAFETVAENQCGENCTYSFDSETGTLTISGSGAMKDYSDFSTASWFDYEQDIKSVVIEDGITSIGNFAFYQCSNLKSVSIPDSVTSIGDSAFYYCKNLLSIQIPDSVTSIGSWALGGCSSLTSVIVPDGITSIEYSAFRNCSSLLAIAIPESVVSFGDDAFENCTALADIYYSGTETKWNTIKTGSYNEDLNNAAVHYDYSKDSNYIGSCGDDCTYSFSSATGTLTVSGTGDMTEYKSSYEIPWEDYTSDIKSVVIKKGVTSVGNYAFDNCSNLTSVTVADSVISIKPSAFSYCGNLTSITIPEGVKSIGDWALGGCSSLTSVTIPDSVAYIGHNAFAYCSSLTSINIPASVASIGNEFYSCSSLTDITVDSRNNYYSSVDGVLFNKDKSLLIAYPSGKKDEIYTIPDGVTSIGKSAFTVCNNLSIVNIPDSVSSIEDSAFDLCINLKSITIPDGVTSVGERTFHFCKNMTSVTIPDSITSIGYQAFDECKSLTDVYYKGTETQWNSIETGLNNDPLTSATIYYNYSEPETTTTETTVTTAETTVTTTSANTTTTTEPPVTT
;
A
#
# COMPACT_ATOMS: atom_id res chain seq x y z
N MET A 1 8.63 16.30 -23.66
CA MET A 1 9.25 15.03 -23.23
C MET A 1 9.45 15.09 -21.72
N ASN A 2 8.73 14.24 -20.99
CA ASN A 2 8.60 14.28 -19.54
C ASN A 2 9.95 14.06 -18.84
N PHE A 3 10.38 14.97 -17.95
CA PHE A 3 11.69 14.92 -17.26
C PHE A 3 11.88 13.62 -16.45
N LYS A 4 10.77 13.06 -15.94
CA LYS A 4 10.73 11.75 -15.26
C LYS A 4 10.99 10.56 -16.20
N ARG A 5 10.60 10.63 -17.48
CA ARG A 5 10.85 9.56 -18.49
C ARG A 5 12.30 9.55 -18.98
N ILE A 6 13.01 10.68 -18.96
CA ILE A 6 14.43 10.77 -19.32
C ILE A 6 15.31 10.07 -18.26
N ILE A 7 14.96 10.21 -16.98
CA ILE A 7 15.67 9.53 -15.87
C ILE A 7 15.45 8.01 -15.94
N ALA A 8 14.23 7.56 -16.24
CA ALA A 8 13.93 6.14 -16.40
C ALA A 8 14.64 5.49 -17.61
N TYR A 9 14.74 6.20 -18.75
CA TYR A 9 15.48 5.71 -19.92
C TYR A 9 17.00 5.74 -19.73
N ALA A 10 17.54 6.70 -18.97
CA ALA A 10 18.97 6.77 -18.65
C ALA A 10 19.39 5.65 -17.68
N LEU A 11 18.51 5.25 -16.74
CA LEU A 11 18.72 4.12 -15.84
C LEU A 11 18.54 2.75 -16.52
N ALA A 12 17.71 2.66 -17.56
CA ALA A 12 17.52 1.40 -18.32
C ALA A 12 18.72 1.07 -19.23
N LEU A 13 19.50 2.07 -19.68
CA LEU A 13 20.65 1.88 -20.56
C LEU A 13 21.94 1.49 -19.84
N THR A 14 22.05 1.71 -18.52
CA THR A 14 23.22 1.30 -17.71
C THR A 14 23.22 -0.18 -17.33
N ILE A 15 22.12 -0.92 -17.55
CA ILE A 15 22.00 -2.33 -17.15
C ILE A 15 22.39 -3.30 -18.29
N ILE A 16 22.57 -2.84 -19.54
CA ILE A 16 22.80 -3.73 -20.70
C ILE A 16 24.25 -3.75 -21.24
N SER A 17 25.14 -2.86 -20.80
CA SER A 17 26.56 -2.93 -21.20
C SER A 17 27.47 -2.66 -20.01
N GLY A 18 28.04 -3.71 -19.42
CA GLY A 18 29.01 -3.65 -18.32
C GLY A 18 30.33 -2.97 -18.68
N SER A 19 30.29 -1.69 -18.99
CA SER A 19 31.46 -0.84 -19.23
C SER A 19 31.30 0.47 -18.49
N THR A 20 32.17 0.68 -17.52
CA THR A 20 32.34 1.90 -16.73
C THR A 20 32.68 3.06 -17.67
N LEU A 21 31.72 3.95 -17.91
CA LEU A 21 32.00 5.26 -18.48
C LEU A 21 32.15 6.23 -17.31
N CYS A 22 33.39 6.58 -16.97
CA CYS A 22 33.67 7.70 -16.07
C CYS A 22 33.16 8.99 -16.76
N ILE A 23 32.03 9.50 -16.30
CA ILE A 23 31.69 10.91 -16.50
C ILE A 23 32.12 11.61 -15.23
N GLU A 24 33.21 12.36 -15.33
CA GLU A 24 33.60 13.35 -14.32
C GLU A 24 32.43 14.30 -14.11
N THR A 25 31.77 14.24 -12.95
CA THR A 25 30.89 15.30 -12.48
C THR A 25 31.77 16.46 -12.01
N ALA A 26 32.32 17.19 -12.98
CA ALA A 26 32.80 18.54 -12.77
C ALA A 26 31.59 19.48 -12.80
N ASP A 27 31.31 20.10 -11.67
CA ASP A 27 30.76 21.45 -11.54
C ASP A 27 29.93 21.98 -12.73
N PHE A 28 28.72 21.46 -12.91
CA PHE A 28 27.66 22.25 -13.53
C PHE A 28 26.89 22.97 -12.42
N ILE A 29 27.49 24.09 -12.06
CA ILE A 29 26.95 25.26 -11.39
C ILE A 29 25.42 25.34 -11.51
N LYS A 30 24.79 25.60 -10.35
CA LYS A 30 23.62 26.46 -10.20
C LYS A 30 23.72 27.69 -11.12
N ASN A 31 23.42 27.54 -12.40
CA ASN A 31 22.79 28.59 -13.18
C ASN A 31 21.30 28.25 -13.01
N ASP A 32 20.49 29.00 -12.29
CA ASP A 32 20.20 30.40 -12.66
C ASP A 32 20.36 30.61 -14.18
N ILE A 33 19.70 29.71 -14.92
CA ILE A 33 18.97 30.11 -16.09
C ILE A 33 17.63 30.62 -15.52
N ALA A 34 17.56 31.79 -14.89
CA ALA A 34 17.51 33.06 -15.62
C ALA A 34 17.67 32.85 -17.13
N VAL A 35 16.69 32.15 -17.72
CA VAL A 35 16.31 32.47 -19.09
C VAL A 35 15.94 33.92 -18.91
N SER A 36 16.75 34.81 -19.47
CA SER A 36 16.30 36.16 -19.71
C SER A 36 14.98 35.99 -20.44
N ALA A 37 13.89 36.07 -19.68
CA ALA A 37 12.59 36.34 -20.23
C ALA A 37 12.84 37.60 -21.04
N VAL A 38 12.99 37.43 -22.34
CA VAL A 38 12.61 38.48 -23.25
C VAL A 38 11.14 38.61 -22.94
N ASN A 39 10.86 39.55 -22.04
CA ASN A 39 9.55 39.87 -21.56
C ASN A 39 8.85 40.52 -22.75
N THR A 40 8.34 39.68 -23.67
CA THR A 40 7.33 40.05 -24.64
C THR A 40 5.97 40.01 -23.96
N GLY A 41 5.82 40.68 -22.82
CA GLY A 41 4.61 41.38 -22.38
C GLY A 41 3.21 40.78 -22.57
N TYR A 42 3.01 39.47 -22.49
CA TYR A 42 1.67 38.87 -22.49
C TYR A 42 1.40 38.16 -21.16
N GLY A 43 0.63 38.82 -20.29
CA GLY A 43 0.25 38.28 -18.99
C GLY A 43 -0.81 39.15 -18.31
N GLY A 44 -1.41 38.63 -17.24
CA GLY A 44 -2.49 39.31 -16.54
C GLY A 44 -3.00 38.53 -15.33
N SER A 45 -4.13 38.96 -14.79
CA SER A 45 -4.84 38.22 -13.73
C SER A 45 -5.74 37.16 -14.34
N CYS A 46 -5.81 36.00 -13.69
CA CYS A 46 -6.72 34.89 -14.01
C CYS A 46 -7.53 34.43 -12.77
N GLY A 47 -7.65 35.31 -11.78
CA GLY A 47 -8.25 35.08 -10.47
C GLY A 47 -7.91 36.23 -9.51
N GLU A 48 -8.50 36.22 -8.32
CA GLU A 48 -8.24 37.24 -7.30
C GLU A 48 -6.74 37.29 -6.92
N ASN A 49 -6.13 36.11 -6.76
CA ASN A 49 -4.73 35.94 -6.39
C ASN A 49 -3.94 35.09 -7.41
N CYS A 50 -4.48 34.89 -8.61
CA CYS A 50 -3.87 34.09 -9.66
C CYS A 50 -3.45 34.97 -10.85
N LYS A 51 -2.30 34.66 -11.43
CA LYS A 51 -1.72 35.36 -12.58
C LYS A 51 -1.39 34.37 -13.69
N TRP A 52 -1.32 34.88 -14.91
CA TRP A 52 -0.88 34.11 -16.06
C TRP A 52 0.19 34.86 -16.85
N SER A 53 1.06 34.10 -17.52
CA SER A 53 2.04 34.60 -18.49
C SER A 53 2.13 33.64 -19.67
N PHE A 54 2.25 34.17 -20.89
CA PHE A 54 2.39 33.38 -22.10
C PHE A 54 3.68 33.72 -22.86
N ASP A 55 4.44 32.70 -23.19
CA ASP A 55 5.62 32.79 -24.05
C ASP A 55 5.24 32.38 -25.48
N SER A 56 5.19 33.36 -26.38
CA SER A 56 4.83 33.15 -27.78
C SER A 56 5.89 32.41 -28.60
N GLU A 57 7.15 32.33 -28.14
CA GLU A 57 8.22 31.61 -28.84
C GLU A 57 8.11 30.10 -28.57
N THR A 58 7.85 29.73 -27.32
CA THR A 58 7.75 28.33 -26.90
C THR A 58 6.31 27.79 -26.96
N GLY A 59 5.30 28.67 -26.87
CA GLY A 59 3.90 28.31 -26.69
C GLY A 59 3.55 27.92 -25.25
N ALA A 60 4.38 28.30 -24.27
CA ALA A 60 4.16 27.95 -22.87
C ALA A 60 3.27 28.97 -22.15
N LEU A 61 2.19 28.50 -21.53
CA LEU A 61 1.33 29.26 -20.63
C LEU A 61 1.60 28.85 -19.19
N THR A 62 1.95 29.80 -18.32
CA THR A 62 2.18 29.53 -16.89
C THR A 62 1.11 30.23 -16.06
N ILE A 63 0.52 29.50 -15.11
CA ILE A 63 -0.43 29.99 -14.11
C ILE A 63 0.24 29.94 -12.74
N THR A 64 0.31 31.09 -12.07
CA THR A 64 1.01 31.26 -10.78
C THR A 64 0.13 32.00 -9.77
N GLY A 65 0.54 31.97 -8.50
CA GLY A 65 -0.16 32.65 -7.41
C GLY A 65 -0.79 31.66 -6.43
N SER A 66 -1.87 32.08 -5.77
CA SER A 66 -2.53 31.26 -4.76
C SER A 66 -4.06 31.25 -4.91
N GLY A 67 -4.69 30.17 -4.47
CA GLY A 67 -6.16 30.03 -4.46
C GLY A 67 -6.77 29.60 -5.78
N ALA A 68 -8.08 29.78 -5.91
CA ALA A 68 -8.87 29.30 -7.03
C ALA A 68 -8.71 30.19 -8.27
N MET A 69 -8.53 29.57 -9.44
CA MET A 69 -8.68 30.26 -10.71
C MET A 69 -10.14 30.70 -10.90
N LYS A 70 -10.35 31.81 -11.60
CA LYS A 70 -11.68 32.31 -11.95
C LYS A 70 -12.37 31.37 -12.95
N ASP A 71 -13.69 31.22 -12.85
CA ASP A 71 -14.52 30.60 -13.88
C ASP A 71 -14.72 31.52 -15.11
N TYR A 72 -14.65 30.93 -16.29
CA TYR A 72 -14.83 31.63 -17.57
C TYR A 72 -16.07 31.13 -18.32
N SER A 73 -16.69 32.02 -19.11
CA SER A 73 -17.46 31.61 -20.29
C SER A 73 -16.53 31.05 -21.37
N TYR A 74 -17.08 30.33 -22.34
CA TYR A 74 -16.34 29.70 -23.44
C TYR A 74 -15.46 30.67 -24.28
N ASP A 75 -15.68 31.98 -24.16
CA ASP A 75 -15.02 33.06 -24.92
C ASP A 75 -14.40 34.17 -24.05
N SER A 76 -14.23 33.95 -22.73
CA SER A 76 -13.73 34.99 -21.81
C SER A 76 -12.39 34.68 -21.14
N GLN A 77 -11.70 33.63 -21.59
CA GLN A 77 -10.39 33.28 -21.07
C GLN A 77 -9.39 34.39 -21.39
N PRO A 78 -8.54 34.82 -20.44
CA PRO A 78 -7.58 35.91 -20.66
C PRO A 78 -6.59 35.64 -21.80
N TRP A 79 -6.33 34.38 -22.10
CA TRP A 79 -5.42 33.91 -23.16
C TRP A 79 -6.14 33.40 -24.41
N LEU A 80 -7.44 33.68 -24.59
CA LEU A 80 -8.22 33.17 -25.73
C LEU A 80 -7.59 33.51 -27.09
N SER A 81 -7.01 34.71 -27.24
CA SER A 81 -6.31 35.11 -28.48
C SER A 81 -5.08 34.27 -28.82
N TYR A 82 -4.56 33.51 -27.85
CA TYR A 82 -3.39 32.64 -27.98
C TYR A 82 -3.75 31.15 -27.91
N ALA A 83 -5.02 30.78 -27.77
CA ALA A 83 -5.46 29.39 -27.55
C ALA A 83 -4.96 28.41 -28.62
N ALA A 84 -4.84 28.87 -29.87
CA ALA A 84 -4.30 28.08 -30.98
C ALA A 84 -2.77 27.89 -30.94
N ASP A 85 -2.06 28.72 -30.17
CA ASP A 85 -0.60 28.73 -30.07
C ASP A 85 -0.07 28.12 -28.75
N ILE A 86 -0.94 27.91 -27.76
CA ILE A 86 -0.58 27.27 -26.49
C ILE A 86 -0.26 25.80 -26.75
N LYS A 87 0.99 25.41 -26.46
CA LYS A 87 1.50 24.03 -26.59
C LYS A 87 1.70 23.35 -25.25
N SER A 88 1.94 24.11 -24.19
CA SER A 88 2.06 23.57 -22.83
C SER A 88 1.44 24.52 -21.82
N VAL A 89 0.83 23.96 -20.78
CA VAL A 89 0.40 24.72 -19.61
C VAL A 89 1.10 24.20 -18.36
N THR A 90 1.55 25.12 -17.50
CA THR A 90 2.07 24.83 -16.17
C THR A 90 1.23 25.55 -15.13
N ILE A 91 0.68 24.81 -14.18
CA ILE A 91 -0.13 25.33 -13.06
C ILE A 91 0.68 25.09 -11.79
N GLU A 92 1.25 26.16 -11.24
CA GLU A 92 2.22 26.08 -10.15
C GLU A 92 1.57 25.81 -8.79
N ASN A 93 2.43 25.40 -7.83
CA ASN A 93 2.04 25.23 -6.43
C ASN A 93 1.41 26.51 -5.86
N GLY A 94 0.27 26.34 -5.19
CA GLY A 94 -0.52 27.41 -4.59
C GLY A 94 -1.89 27.57 -5.23
N ILE A 95 -2.06 27.17 -6.49
CA ILE A 95 -3.36 27.15 -7.16
C ILE A 95 -4.19 25.99 -6.62
N THR A 96 -5.39 26.28 -6.11
CA THR A 96 -6.24 25.27 -5.46
C THR A 96 -7.27 24.65 -6.39
N SER A 97 -7.67 25.35 -7.46
CA SER A 97 -8.63 24.84 -8.44
C SER A 97 -8.47 25.50 -9.81
N ILE A 98 -8.81 24.75 -10.86
CA ILE A 98 -8.85 25.23 -12.24
C ILE A 98 -10.28 25.68 -12.56
N GLY A 99 -10.43 26.90 -13.08
CA GLY A 99 -11.75 27.46 -13.37
C GLY A 99 -12.42 26.83 -14.59
N ASN A 100 -13.75 26.96 -14.64
CA ASN A 100 -14.56 26.51 -15.77
C ASN A 100 -14.07 27.11 -17.10
N ASN A 101 -14.04 26.28 -18.15
CA ASN A 101 -13.61 26.65 -19.51
C ASN A 101 -12.18 27.23 -19.63
N ALA A 102 -11.31 27.12 -18.61
CA ALA A 102 -10.01 27.80 -18.58
C ALA A 102 -9.12 27.55 -19.82
N PHE A 103 -9.03 26.31 -20.28
CA PHE A 103 -8.25 25.90 -21.46
C PHE A 103 -9.14 25.29 -22.55
N TYR A 104 -10.42 25.68 -22.56
CA TYR A 104 -11.38 25.22 -23.56
C TYR A 104 -10.85 25.48 -24.98
N ASN A 105 -10.84 24.43 -25.81
CA ASN A 105 -10.42 24.48 -27.21
C ASN A 105 -9.00 25.03 -27.43
N CYS A 106 -8.09 24.85 -26.46
CA CYS A 106 -6.66 24.99 -26.68
C CYS A 106 -6.16 23.81 -27.53
N SER A 107 -6.53 23.78 -28.81
CA SER A 107 -6.40 22.59 -29.66
C SER A 107 -4.95 22.14 -29.91
N SER A 108 -3.99 23.04 -29.69
CA SER A 108 -2.55 22.79 -29.85
C SER A 108 -1.86 22.38 -28.54
N LEU A 109 -2.59 22.37 -27.41
CA LEU A 109 -2.04 22.02 -26.10
C LEU A 109 -1.61 20.54 -26.10
N GLU A 110 -0.32 20.29 -25.93
CA GLU A 110 0.26 18.95 -25.92
C GLU A 110 0.51 18.41 -24.50
N TYR A 111 0.78 19.31 -23.56
CA TYR A 111 1.22 18.98 -22.20
C TYR A 111 0.56 19.88 -21.15
N ALA A 112 -0.02 19.28 -20.11
CA ALA A 112 -0.51 20.01 -18.94
C ALA A 112 0.21 19.49 -17.68
N ASP A 113 0.99 20.38 -17.05
CA ASP A 113 1.64 20.14 -15.77
C ASP A 113 0.80 20.80 -14.66
N ILE A 114 0.15 19.98 -13.84
CA ILE A 114 -0.79 20.41 -12.81
C ILE A 114 -0.20 20.04 -11.44
N SER A 115 0.06 21.06 -10.62
CA SER A 115 0.54 20.92 -9.25
C SER A 115 -0.39 20.07 -8.35
N ASP A 116 0.20 19.35 -7.40
CA ASP A 116 -0.51 18.61 -6.33
C ASP A 116 -1.37 19.49 -5.40
N SER A 117 -1.21 20.82 -5.44
CA SER A 117 -2.08 21.74 -4.70
C SER A 117 -3.47 21.93 -5.32
N VAL A 118 -3.67 21.52 -6.58
CA VAL A 118 -4.94 21.61 -7.28
C VAL A 118 -5.86 20.46 -6.85
N THR A 119 -6.95 20.79 -6.17
CA THR A 119 -7.92 19.79 -5.69
C THR A 119 -9.09 19.59 -6.64
N SER A 120 -9.36 20.51 -7.56
CA SER A 120 -10.49 20.38 -8.50
C SER A 120 -10.20 20.96 -9.88
N VAL A 121 -10.74 20.27 -10.90
CA VAL A 121 -10.69 20.71 -12.29
C VAL A 121 -12.10 21.13 -12.72
N GLY A 122 -12.26 22.40 -13.10
CA GLY A 122 -13.54 22.99 -13.47
C GLY A 122 -14.16 22.39 -14.73
N SER A 123 -15.46 22.66 -14.90
CA SER A 123 -16.26 22.18 -16.03
C SER A 123 -15.71 22.65 -17.36
N ALA A 124 -15.60 21.74 -18.34
CA ALA A 124 -15.07 21.96 -19.68
C ALA A 124 -13.68 22.64 -19.72
N SER A 125 -12.91 22.59 -18.62
CA SER A 125 -11.64 23.31 -18.48
C SER A 125 -10.58 22.89 -19.49
N PHE A 126 -10.50 21.63 -19.88
CA PHE A 126 -9.62 21.12 -20.96
C PHE A 126 -10.41 20.54 -22.13
N SER A 127 -11.71 20.84 -22.25
CA SER A 127 -12.53 20.29 -23.33
C SER A 127 -11.99 20.75 -24.70
N ALA A 128 -11.99 19.83 -25.67
CA ALA A 128 -11.48 20.02 -27.03
C ALA A 128 -9.97 20.34 -27.13
N CYS A 129 -9.16 20.01 -26.11
CA CYS A 129 -7.69 19.99 -26.17
C CYS A 129 -7.19 18.77 -26.96
N LYS A 130 -7.47 18.75 -28.27
CA LYS A 130 -7.29 17.58 -29.14
C LYS A 130 -5.87 17.04 -29.24
N SER A 131 -4.85 17.89 -29.00
CA SER A 131 -3.43 17.52 -29.04
C SER A 131 -2.85 17.09 -27.69
N LEU A 132 -3.63 17.06 -26.60
CA LEU A 132 -3.13 16.76 -25.26
C LEU A 132 -2.70 15.28 -25.19
N LYS A 133 -1.39 15.03 -25.11
CA LYS A 133 -0.79 13.68 -25.18
C LYS A 133 -0.55 13.05 -23.82
N ASP A 134 -0.23 13.89 -22.84
CA ASP A 134 0.20 13.47 -21.51
C ASP A 134 -0.40 14.45 -20.50
N ILE A 135 -1.12 13.89 -19.52
CA ILE A 135 -1.68 14.61 -18.39
C ILE A 135 -1.52 13.74 -17.15
N THR A 136 -0.87 14.30 -16.13
CA THR A 136 -0.86 13.68 -14.80
C THR A 136 -1.96 14.33 -13.98
N ILE A 137 -2.91 13.52 -13.51
CA ILE A 137 -3.89 13.98 -12.54
C ILE A 137 -3.18 14.01 -11.16
N PRO A 138 -3.00 15.17 -10.51
CA PRO A 138 -2.31 15.28 -9.23
C PRO A 138 -2.96 14.44 -8.13
N GLN A 139 -2.12 13.98 -7.18
CA GLN A 139 -2.57 13.15 -6.05
C GLN A 139 -3.44 13.92 -5.05
N GLY A 140 -3.47 15.26 -5.11
CA GLY A 140 -4.38 16.08 -4.31
C GLY A 140 -5.77 16.27 -4.94
N MET A 141 -6.03 15.78 -6.15
CA MET A 141 -7.29 16.03 -6.85
C MET A 141 -8.44 15.23 -6.27
N THR A 142 -9.53 15.90 -5.91
CA THR A 142 -10.77 15.30 -5.39
C THR A 142 -11.88 15.26 -6.43
N ASP A 143 -11.95 16.25 -7.33
CA ASP A 143 -13.09 16.45 -8.22
C ASP A 143 -12.69 16.69 -9.69
N ILE A 144 -13.25 15.90 -10.60
CA ILE A 144 -13.18 16.08 -12.05
C ILE A 144 -14.57 16.46 -12.58
N ASN A 145 -14.78 17.75 -12.88
CA ASN A 145 -16.11 18.27 -13.20
C ASN A 145 -16.58 17.97 -14.65
N GLN A 146 -17.83 18.38 -14.91
CA GLN A 146 -18.55 18.10 -16.14
C GLN A 146 -17.76 18.48 -17.38
N PHE A 147 -17.65 17.57 -18.36
CA PHE A 147 -16.91 17.79 -19.61
C PHE A 147 -15.41 18.16 -19.45
N ALA A 148 -14.80 18.05 -18.26
CA ALA A 148 -13.46 18.57 -17.96
C ALA A 148 -12.42 18.26 -19.05
N PHE A 149 -12.39 17.02 -19.55
CA PHE A 149 -11.46 16.55 -20.59
C PHE A 149 -12.19 16.10 -21.86
N SER A 150 -13.46 16.49 -22.06
CA SER A 150 -14.24 16.00 -23.19
C SER A 150 -13.63 16.41 -24.54
N GLY A 151 -13.41 15.44 -25.43
CA GLY A 151 -12.85 15.68 -26.77
C GLY A 151 -11.31 15.75 -26.80
N CYS A 152 -10.63 15.36 -25.71
CA CYS A 152 -9.18 15.21 -25.69
C CYS A 152 -8.76 13.90 -26.39
N SER A 153 -8.47 13.98 -27.68
CA SER A 153 -8.33 12.82 -28.55
C SER A 153 -6.92 12.23 -28.66
N SER A 154 -5.90 12.76 -27.95
CA SER A 154 -4.50 12.37 -28.16
C SER A 154 -3.85 11.55 -27.03
N PHE A 155 -4.31 11.66 -25.77
CA PHE A 155 -3.74 10.86 -24.69
C PHE A 155 -4.27 9.43 -24.76
N SER A 156 -3.40 8.48 -24.44
CA SER A 156 -3.63 7.05 -24.67
C SER A 156 -4.02 6.31 -23.39
N GLU A 157 -3.41 6.64 -22.26
CA GLU A 157 -3.66 6.01 -20.97
C GLU A 157 -3.98 7.07 -19.92
N LEU A 158 -4.85 6.73 -18.98
CA LEU A 158 -5.20 7.59 -17.87
C LEU A 158 -5.34 6.77 -16.59
N THR A 159 -4.55 7.13 -15.57
CA THR A 159 -4.73 6.67 -14.20
C THR A 159 -5.29 7.82 -13.39
N ILE A 160 -6.49 7.63 -12.84
CA ILE A 160 -7.13 8.57 -11.95
C ILE A 160 -6.72 8.19 -10.52
N PRO A 161 -6.16 9.11 -9.71
CA PRO A 161 -5.62 8.78 -8.39
C PRO A 161 -6.74 8.54 -7.37
N ASP A 162 -6.42 7.76 -6.33
CA ASP A 162 -7.35 7.33 -5.27
C ASP A 162 -7.97 8.47 -4.47
N SER A 163 -7.36 9.66 -4.52
CA SER A 163 -7.89 10.89 -3.92
C SER A 163 -9.12 11.45 -4.65
N VAL A 164 -9.34 11.09 -5.92
CA VAL A 164 -10.51 11.54 -6.67
C VAL A 164 -11.73 10.83 -6.14
N THR A 165 -12.71 11.59 -5.65
CA THR A 165 -13.96 11.07 -5.10
C THR A 165 -15.16 11.34 -6.01
N SER A 166 -14.99 12.17 -7.05
CA SER A 166 -16.04 12.48 -8.02
C SER A 166 -15.52 12.65 -9.45
N ILE A 167 -16.17 11.97 -10.39
CA ILE A 167 -16.01 12.14 -11.85
C ILE A 167 -17.38 12.46 -12.43
N ALA A 168 -17.62 13.70 -12.83
CA ALA A 168 -18.92 14.17 -13.27
C ALA A 168 -19.24 13.87 -14.74
N ASP A 169 -20.49 14.17 -15.16
CA ASP A 169 -21.00 13.82 -16.49
C ASP A 169 -20.06 14.23 -17.63
N HIS A 170 -19.89 13.32 -18.58
CA HIS A 170 -19.11 13.53 -19.80
C HIS A 170 -17.66 13.98 -19.58
N ALA A 171 -17.09 13.83 -18.37
CA ALA A 171 -15.75 14.29 -18.03
C ALA A 171 -14.69 13.86 -19.05
N PHE A 172 -14.78 12.63 -19.58
CA PHE A 172 -13.87 12.09 -20.59
C PHE A 172 -14.59 11.71 -21.90
N GLY A 173 -15.77 12.27 -22.18
CA GLY A 173 -16.53 11.94 -23.37
C GLY A 173 -15.80 12.40 -24.64
N ASN A 174 -15.81 11.60 -25.70
CA ASN A 174 -15.15 11.81 -26.99
C ASN A 174 -13.61 11.83 -26.91
N CYS A 175 -13.02 11.23 -25.89
CA CYS A 175 -11.57 11.02 -25.79
C CYS A 175 -11.15 9.83 -26.68
N THR A 176 -11.19 10.01 -28.01
CA THR A 176 -11.02 8.92 -28.98
C THR A 176 -9.63 8.28 -28.99
N GLY A 177 -8.63 8.87 -28.33
CA GLY A 177 -7.28 8.31 -28.18
C GLY A 177 -7.11 7.42 -26.94
N LEU A 178 -8.00 7.54 -25.96
CA LEU A 178 -7.93 6.81 -24.69
C LEU A 178 -8.19 5.31 -24.94
N TYR A 179 -7.17 4.48 -24.76
CA TYR A 179 -7.25 3.02 -24.90
C TYR A 179 -7.36 2.30 -23.54
N LYS A 180 -6.76 2.88 -22.48
CA LYS A 180 -6.76 2.34 -21.12
C LYS A 180 -7.16 3.37 -20.09
N VAL A 181 -8.08 3.00 -19.19
CA VAL A 181 -8.42 3.80 -18.01
C VAL A 181 -8.52 2.94 -16.76
N THR A 182 -7.99 3.46 -15.65
CA THR A 182 -8.16 2.91 -14.30
C THR A 182 -8.96 3.90 -13.45
N ILE A 183 -10.11 3.46 -12.95
CA ILE A 183 -11.01 4.23 -12.08
C ILE A 183 -10.69 3.86 -10.61
N PRO A 184 -10.62 4.83 -9.68
CA PRO A 184 -10.23 4.54 -8.30
C PRO A 184 -11.39 3.99 -7.47
N ASP A 185 -11.05 3.18 -6.44
CA ASP A 185 -11.99 2.46 -5.57
C ASP A 185 -12.99 3.35 -4.82
N SER A 186 -12.70 4.64 -4.69
CA SER A 186 -13.57 5.66 -4.12
C SER A 186 -14.84 5.93 -4.94
N ILE A 187 -14.85 5.61 -6.25
CA ILE A 187 -15.96 5.90 -7.15
C ILE A 187 -17.01 4.80 -7.06
N THR A 188 -18.24 5.17 -6.72
CA THR A 188 -19.37 4.23 -6.58
C THR A 188 -20.37 4.30 -7.74
N THR A 189 -20.24 5.27 -8.64
CA THR A 189 -21.12 5.48 -9.80
C THR A 189 -20.31 5.94 -11.00
N ILE A 190 -20.46 5.27 -12.14
CA ILE A 190 -20.01 5.81 -13.41
C ILE A 190 -21.09 6.75 -13.93
N GLU A 191 -20.80 8.06 -13.86
CA GLU A 191 -21.75 9.12 -14.22
C GLU A 191 -22.12 9.14 -15.71
N GLN A 192 -23.07 10.00 -16.05
CA GLN A 192 -23.65 10.06 -17.40
C GLN A 192 -22.57 10.34 -18.44
N GLY A 193 -22.46 9.45 -19.44
CA GLY A 193 -21.62 9.66 -20.62
C GLY A 193 -20.12 9.91 -20.35
N VAL A 194 -19.60 9.53 -19.18
CA VAL A 194 -18.21 9.79 -18.77
C VAL A 194 -17.20 9.34 -19.82
N PHE A 195 -17.39 8.19 -20.45
CA PHE A 195 -16.54 7.64 -21.52
C PHE A 195 -17.26 7.50 -22.87
N MET A 196 -18.34 8.26 -23.08
CA MET A 196 -19.08 8.23 -24.35
C MET A 196 -18.13 8.50 -25.53
N ASN A 197 -18.19 7.70 -26.60
CA ASN A 197 -17.38 7.77 -27.82
C ASN A 197 -15.87 7.73 -27.59
N CYS A 198 -15.40 7.09 -26.52
CA CYS A 198 -13.99 6.72 -26.37
C CYS A 198 -13.67 5.52 -27.27
N THR A 199 -13.61 5.74 -28.58
CA THR A 199 -13.58 4.67 -29.59
C THR A 199 -12.37 3.74 -29.53
N SER A 200 -11.25 4.17 -28.93
CA SER A 200 -10.04 3.35 -28.75
C SER A 200 -10.04 2.55 -27.45
N LEU A 201 -11.00 2.80 -26.55
CA LEU A 201 -11.04 2.22 -25.21
C LEU A 201 -11.27 0.71 -25.29
N SER A 202 -10.26 -0.05 -24.90
CA SER A 202 -10.28 -1.52 -24.90
C SER A 202 -9.96 -2.12 -23.53
N GLU A 203 -9.30 -1.36 -22.65
CA GLU A 203 -8.94 -1.78 -21.30
C GLU A 203 -9.57 -0.81 -20.28
N VAL A 204 -10.65 -1.25 -19.64
CA VAL A 204 -11.36 -0.50 -18.60
C VAL A 204 -11.34 -1.32 -17.33
N HIS A 205 -10.72 -0.80 -16.28
CA HIS A 205 -10.81 -1.40 -14.95
C HIS A 205 -11.81 -0.60 -14.12
N LEU A 206 -12.95 -1.25 -13.79
CA LEU A 206 -13.99 -0.72 -12.92
C LEU A 206 -13.75 -1.28 -11.50
N PRO A 207 -13.76 -0.45 -10.45
CA PRO A 207 -13.55 -0.93 -9.09
C PRO A 207 -14.78 -1.67 -8.55
N ASP A 208 -14.56 -2.54 -7.57
CA ASP A 208 -15.61 -3.38 -6.97
C ASP A 208 -16.76 -2.58 -6.35
N SER A 209 -16.50 -1.33 -5.94
CA SER A 209 -17.43 -0.41 -5.28
C SER A 209 -18.48 0.23 -6.21
N ILE A 210 -18.40 0.01 -7.53
CA ILE A 210 -19.38 0.57 -8.48
C ILE A 210 -20.74 -0.11 -8.31
N LYS A 211 -21.74 0.70 -7.99
CA LYS A 211 -23.15 0.28 -7.85
C LYS A 211 -24.00 0.63 -9.06
N THR A 212 -23.65 1.70 -9.76
CA THR A 212 -24.47 2.22 -10.86
C THR A 212 -23.62 2.64 -12.05
N ILE A 213 -24.00 2.18 -13.25
CA ILE A 213 -23.47 2.63 -14.53
C ILE A 213 -24.57 3.41 -15.24
N ARG A 214 -24.41 4.74 -15.35
CA ARG A 214 -25.47 5.65 -15.80
C ARG A 214 -25.65 5.73 -17.31
N TYR A 215 -26.65 6.51 -17.71
CA TYR A 215 -27.02 6.81 -19.07
C TYR A 215 -25.79 7.11 -19.96
N GLN A 216 -25.62 6.33 -21.03
CA GLN A 216 -24.58 6.51 -22.06
C GLN A 216 -23.12 6.43 -21.60
N SER A 217 -22.81 5.96 -20.38
CA SER A 217 -21.45 6.04 -19.81
C SER A 217 -20.33 5.52 -20.73
N PHE A 218 -20.60 4.49 -21.54
CA PHE A 218 -19.69 3.87 -22.51
C PHE A 218 -20.28 3.79 -23.93
N TRP A 219 -21.28 4.62 -24.28
CA TRP A 219 -21.86 4.59 -25.64
C TRP A 219 -20.75 4.77 -26.67
N GLY A 220 -20.60 3.85 -27.62
CA GLY A 220 -19.71 4.03 -28.77
C GLY A 220 -18.24 3.72 -28.47
N CYS A 221 -17.97 3.03 -27.36
CA CYS A 221 -16.65 2.46 -27.07
C CYS A 221 -16.41 1.23 -27.98
N THR A 222 -16.17 1.49 -29.27
CA THR A 222 -16.15 0.46 -30.33
C THR A 222 -15.04 -0.58 -30.20
N SER A 223 -13.94 -0.26 -29.51
CA SER A 223 -12.80 -1.16 -29.27
C SER A 223 -12.94 -2.01 -28.00
N LEU A 224 -14.00 -1.83 -27.22
CA LEU A 224 -14.23 -2.59 -26.00
C LEU A 224 -14.68 -4.01 -26.37
N THR A 225 -13.80 -5.00 -26.18
CA THR A 225 -14.06 -6.40 -26.56
C THR A 225 -14.69 -7.24 -25.46
N GLY A 226 -14.46 -6.85 -24.21
CA GLY A 226 -15.01 -7.45 -23.00
C GLY A 226 -15.20 -6.36 -21.96
N ILE A 227 -16.13 -6.58 -21.05
CA ILE A 227 -16.24 -5.79 -19.82
C ILE A 227 -16.61 -6.70 -18.65
N THR A 228 -15.84 -6.59 -17.57
CA THR A 228 -16.17 -7.19 -16.28
C THR A 228 -17.05 -6.19 -15.53
N LEU A 229 -18.27 -6.59 -15.18
CA LEU A 229 -19.14 -5.79 -14.32
C LEU A 229 -18.76 -6.05 -12.86
N PRO A 230 -18.52 -5.01 -12.04
CA PRO A 230 -18.17 -5.16 -10.62
C PRO A 230 -19.20 -5.96 -9.82
N PRO A 231 -18.77 -6.75 -8.81
CA PRO A 231 -19.64 -7.62 -8.03
C PRO A 231 -20.73 -6.86 -7.25
N GLU A 232 -20.54 -5.58 -6.92
CA GLU A 232 -21.58 -4.74 -6.27
C GLU A 232 -22.47 -3.98 -7.27
N THR A 233 -22.36 -4.22 -8.58
CA THR A 233 -23.15 -3.49 -9.58
C THR A 233 -24.64 -3.82 -9.44
N GLU A 234 -25.46 -2.84 -9.07
CA GLU A 234 -26.90 -3.00 -8.89
C GLU A 234 -27.69 -2.59 -10.14
N THR A 235 -27.28 -1.49 -10.79
CA THR A 235 -28.06 -0.84 -11.87
C THR A 235 -27.19 -0.48 -13.07
N ILE A 236 -27.67 -0.83 -14.26
CA ILE A 236 -27.12 -0.37 -15.54
C ILE A 236 -28.21 0.41 -16.25
N GLU A 237 -28.01 1.70 -16.50
CA GLU A 237 -29.03 2.54 -17.11
C GLU A 237 -29.08 2.41 -18.64
N SER A 238 -30.08 3.07 -19.22
CA SER A 238 -30.35 2.99 -20.66
C SER A 238 -29.16 3.51 -21.47
N PHE A 239 -28.87 2.86 -22.60
CA PHE A 239 -27.80 3.20 -23.54
C PHE A 239 -26.37 3.15 -22.99
N ALA A 240 -26.13 2.62 -21.78
CA ALA A 240 -24.81 2.62 -21.14
C ALA A 240 -23.67 2.09 -22.03
N PHE A 241 -23.88 1.01 -22.77
CA PHE A 241 -22.92 0.34 -23.67
C PHE A 241 -23.42 0.27 -25.12
N LYS A 242 -24.30 1.18 -25.53
CA LYS A 242 -24.83 1.20 -26.89
C LYS A 242 -23.68 1.38 -27.89
N GLU A 243 -23.69 0.67 -29.01
CA GLU A 243 -22.67 0.75 -30.07
C GLU A 243 -21.25 0.34 -29.62
N CYS A 244 -21.11 -0.43 -28.54
CA CYS A 244 -19.88 -1.12 -28.17
C CYS A 244 -19.61 -2.32 -29.11
N SER A 245 -19.21 -2.01 -30.34
CA SER A 245 -19.19 -2.98 -31.45
C SER A 245 -18.19 -4.13 -31.29
N GLY A 246 -17.18 -3.97 -30.44
CA GLY A 246 -16.18 -4.99 -30.14
C GLY A 246 -16.67 -6.06 -29.16
N LEU A 247 -17.72 -5.78 -28.38
CA LEU A 247 -18.08 -6.57 -27.21
C LEU A 247 -18.59 -7.94 -27.63
N VAL A 248 -17.98 -9.02 -27.12
CA VAL A 248 -18.32 -10.40 -27.51
C VAL A 248 -19.18 -11.11 -26.45
N LYS A 249 -18.92 -10.81 -25.18
CA LYS A 249 -19.55 -11.42 -24.02
C LYS A 249 -19.80 -10.37 -22.95
N VAL A 250 -20.89 -10.54 -22.20
CA VAL A 250 -21.14 -9.80 -20.95
C VAL A 250 -21.70 -10.76 -19.90
N VAL A 251 -21.27 -10.57 -18.65
CA VAL A 251 -21.77 -11.32 -17.48
C VAL A 251 -22.33 -10.32 -16.50
N PHE A 252 -23.64 -10.40 -16.24
CA PHE A 252 -24.33 -9.62 -15.22
C PHE A 252 -24.36 -10.45 -13.93
N PRO A 253 -23.66 -10.01 -12.86
CA PRO A 253 -23.65 -10.73 -11.58
C PRO A 253 -25.04 -10.75 -10.90
N GLU A 254 -25.19 -11.57 -9.86
CA GLU A 254 -26.45 -11.69 -9.10
C GLU A 254 -26.90 -10.37 -8.45
N SER A 255 -25.96 -9.46 -8.18
CA SER A 255 -26.24 -8.12 -7.67
C SER A 255 -26.98 -7.22 -8.65
N VAL A 256 -26.91 -7.47 -9.96
CA VAL A 256 -27.58 -6.64 -10.97
C VAL A 256 -29.09 -6.85 -10.88
N THR A 257 -29.79 -5.84 -10.40
CA THR A 257 -31.26 -5.85 -10.24
C THR A 257 -31.98 -5.17 -11.40
N SER A 258 -31.31 -4.27 -12.15
CA SER A 258 -31.92 -3.54 -13.25
C SER A 258 -30.97 -3.32 -14.44
N ILE A 259 -31.43 -3.68 -15.63
CA ILE A 259 -30.74 -3.50 -16.92
C ILE A 259 -31.60 -2.60 -17.81
N GLY A 260 -31.10 -1.41 -18.09
CA GLY A 260 -31.78 -0.34 -18.80
C GLY A 260 -31.95 -0.60 -20.29
N GLY A 261 -32.92 0.09 -20.89
CA GLY A 261 -33.32 -0.13 -22.27
C GLY A 261 -32.22 0.27 -23.25
N ARG A 262 -32.04 -0.52 -24.31
CA ARG A 262 -31.01 -0.28 -25.33
C ARG A 262 -29.59 -0.16 -24.77
N SER A 263 -29.32 -0.69 -23.58
CA SER A 263 -28.01 -0.60 -22.91
C SER A 263 -26.89 -1.23 -23.72
N PHE A 264 -27.15 -2.27 -24.51
CA PHE A 264 -26.21 -2.94 -25.42
C PHE A 264 -26.79 -3.04 -26.85
N GLU A 265 -27.59 -2.06 -27.26
CA GLU A 265 -28.08 -1.96 -28.64
C GLU A 265 -26.91 -1.72 -29.60
N SER A 266 -26.94 -2.34 -30.78
CA SER A 266 -25.93 -2.22 -31.84
C SER A 266 -24.53 -2.73 -31.46
N CYS A 267 -24.46 -3.81 -30.68
CA CYS A 267 -23.24 -4.55 -30.36
C CYS A 267 -23.14 -5.84 -31.21
N PRO A 268 -22.80 -5.78 -32.53
CA PRO A 268 -22.95 -6.91 -33.47
C PRO A 268 -22.15 -8.17 -33.12
N LEU A 269 -21.06 -8.05 -32.35
CA LEU A 269 -20.22 -9.17 -31.92
C LEU A 269 -20.70 -9.82 -30.62
N LEU A 270 -21.66 -9.22 -29.92
CA LEU A 270 -22.15 -9.73 -28.64
C LEU A 270 -22.95 -11.01 -28.92
N LYS A 271 -22.42 -12.16 -28.50
CA LYS A 271 -23.06 -13.47 -28.71
C LYS A 271 -23.51 -14.13 -27.42
N ASN A 272 -22.73 -13.98 -26.34
CA ASN A 272 -23.00 -14.67 -25.08
C ASN A 272 -23.31 -13.66 -23.99
N ILE A 273 -24.51 -13.76 -23.41
CA ILE A 273 -25.03 -12.82 -22.42
C ILE A 273 -25.47 -13.63 -21.20
N TYR A 274 -24.78 -13.49 -20.08
CA TYR A 274 -25.10 -14.22 -18.86
C TYR A 274 -25.81 -13.31 -17.88
N VAL A 275 -27.05 -13.62 -17.50
CA VAL A 275 -27.82 -12.89 -16.50
C VAL A 275 -28.01 -13.79 -15.28
N LEU A 276 -27.22 -13.54 -14.23
CA LEU A 276 -27.16 -14.42 -13.07
C LEU A 276 -28.19 -14.06 -11.98
N ASN A 277 -28.76 -12.86 -11.99
CA ASN A 277 -29.91 -12.58 -11.13
C ASN A 277 -31.21 -13.09 -11.79
N PRO A 278 -31.90 -14.11 -11.23
CA PRO A 278 -33.12 -14.65 -11.84
C PRO A 278 -34.30 -13.66 -11.85
N GLN A 279 -34.20 -12.56 -11.09
CA GLN A 279 -35.24 -11.54 -10.93
C GLN A 279 -34.80 -10.16 -11.45
N ALA A 280 -33.71 -10.06 -12.21
CA ALA A 280 -33.28 -8.78 -12.79
C ALA A 280 -34.37 -8.18 -13.69
N GLU A 281 -34.68 -6.90 -13.52
CA GLU A 281 -35.56 -6.16 -14.42
C GLU A 281 -34.81 -5.85 -15.73
N ILE A 282 -35.23 -6.46 -16.85
CA ILE A 282 -34.60 -6.27 -18.15
C ILE A 282 -35.52 -5.42 -19.04
N SER A 283 -35.08 -4.20 -19.35
CA SER A 283 -35.84 -3.23 -20.13
C SER A 283 -35.84 -3.51 -21.64
N GLU A 284 -36.74 -2.85 -22.37
CA GLU A 284 -36.91 -2.99 -23.83
C GLU A 284 -35.58 -2.89 -24.60
N ASN A 285 -35.30 -3.89 -25.43
CA ASN A 285 -34.12 -3.96 -26.30
C ASN A 285 -32.79 -3.79 -25.54
N ALA A 286 -32.71 -4.14 -24.26
CA ALA A 286 -31.49 -4.05 -23.44
C ALA A 286 -30.27 -4.66 -24.15
N PHE A 287 -30.43 -5.81 -24.80
CA PHE A 287 -29.40 -6.43 -25.61
C PHE A 287 -29.99 -7.26 -26.75
N GLY A 288 -29.13 -7.58 -27.73
CA GLY A 288 -29.46 -8.50 -28.82
C GLY A 288 -30.02 -7.84 -30.09
N TYR A 289 -29.97 -6.52 -30.23
CA TYR A 289 -30.61 -5.80 -31.36
C TYR A 289 -29.68 -4.85 -32.10
N MET A 290 -29.92 -4.66 -33.39
CA MET A 290 -29.31 -3.60 -34.21
C MET A 290 -30.27 -2.41 -34.39
N TYR A 291 -29.77 -1.18 -34.21
CA TYR A 291 -30.56 0.06 -34.35
C TYR A 291 -31.20 0.23 -35.74
N SER A 292 -30.50 -0.18 -36.81
CA SER A 292 -30.86 0.14 -38.19
C SER A 292 -31.99 -0.71 -38.78
N VAL A 293 -32.29 -1.86 -38.18
CA VAL A 293 -33.17 -2.88 -38.80
C VAL A 293 -34.18 -3.50 -37.82
N SER A 294 -34.11 -3.19 -36.52
CA SER A 294 -34.96 -3.76 -35.46
C SER A 294 -35.00 -5.30 -35.46
N THR A 295 -34.00 -5.95 -36.05
CA THR A 295 -33.83 -7.40 -36.03
C THR A 295 -32.85 -7.80 -34.94
N PRO A 296 -33.09 -8.96 -34.29
CA PRO A 296 -32.10 -9.59 -33.43
C PRO A 296 -30.74 -9.77 -34.12
N ILE A 297 -29.66 -9.67 -33.35
CA ILE A 297 -28.32 -10.02 -33.80
C ILE A 297 -28.25 -11.54 -33.93
N ASP A 298 -27.81 -12.02 -35.10
CA ASP A 298 -27.71 -13.45 -35.39
C ASP A 298 -26.75 -14.17 -34.42
N GLY A 299 -27.15 -15.32 -33.88
CA GLY A 299 -26.34 -16.12 -32.95
C GLY A 299 -26.21 -15.56 -31.52
N VAL A 300 -27.09 -14.66 -31.07
CA VAL A 300 -27.17 -14.28 -29.66
C VAL A 300 -27.83 -15.38 -28.83
N THR A 301 -27.14 -15.81 -27.79
CA THR A 301 -27.64 -16.70 -26.74
C THR A 301 -27.63 -15.96 -25.40
N ILE A 302 -28.78 -15.97 -24.75
CA ILE A 302 -28.94 -15.51 -23.36
C ILE A 302 -28.83 -16.74 -22.45
N HIS A 303 -27.96 -16.66 -21.47
CA HIS A 303 -27.72 -17.66 -20.45
C HIS A 303 -28.31 -17.16 -19.14
N GLY A 304 -29.21 -17.93 -18.53
CA GLY A 304 -29.78 -17.61 -17.22
C GLY A 304 -30.42 -18.81 -16.54
N TYR A 305 -30.92 -18.63 -15.32
CA TYR A 305 -31.66 -19.70 -14.63
C TYR A 305 -33.01 -20.00 -15.31
N ALA A 306 -33.50 -21.23 -15.18
CA ALA A 306 -34.85 -21.57 -15.61
C ALA A 306 -35.89 -20.73 -14.84
N ASP A 307 -37.00 -20.39 -15.50
CA ASP A 307 -38.08 -19.55 -14.97
C ASP A 307 -37.62 -18.13 -14.55
N SER A 308 -36.50 -17.65 -15.10
CA SER A 308 -35.96 -16.30 -14.82
C SER A 308 -36.55 -15.21 -15.71
N THR A 309 -36.33 -13.94 -15.31
CA THR A 309 -36.60 -12.77 -16.17
C THR A 309 -35.76 -12.79 -17.45
N ALA A 310 -34.56 -13.36 -17.43
CA ALA A 310 -33.71 -13.52 -18.61
C ALA A 310 -34.31 -14.50 -19.62
N GLN A 311 -34.89 -15.61 -19.15
CA GLN A 311 -35.62 -16.54 -20.00
C GLN A 311 -36.82 -15.85 -20.64
N THR A 312 -37.62 -15.15 -19.83
CA THR A 312 -38.80 -14.40 -20.31
C THR A 312 -38.40 -13.38 -21.38
N TYR A 313 -37.35 -12.60 -21.13
CA TYR A 313 -36.82 -11.63 -22.09
C TYR A 313 -36.38 -12.31 -23.39
N ALA A 314 -35.67 -13.43 -23.33
CA ALA A 314 -35.23 -14.15 -24.53
C ALA A 314 -36.42 -14.63 -25.38
N GLU A 315 -37.46 -15.18 -24.74
CA GLU A 315 -38.68 -15.65 -25.38
C GLU A 315 -39.47 -14.51 -26.06
N GLU A 316 -39.68 -13.39 -25.36
CA GLU A 316 -40.39 -12.22 -25.89
C GLU A 316 -39.67 -11.58 -27.09
N ASN A 317 -38.34 -11.69 -27.13
CA ASN A 317 -37.48 -11.07 -28.14
C ASN A 317 -37.04 -12.06 -29.23
N SER A 318 -37.51 -13.32 -29.21
CA SER A 318 -37.12 -14.38 -30.15
C SER A 318 -35.60 -14.62 -30.22
N LEU A 319 -34.93 -14.57 -29.06
CA LEU A 319 -33.50 -14.85 -28.89
C LEU A 319 -33.29 -16.29 -28.39
N ALA A 320 -32.11 -16.87 -28.64
CA ALA A 320 -31.79 -18.19 -28.08
C ALA A 320 -31.61 -18.07 -26.56
N PHE A 321 -32.08 -19.08 -25.82
CA PHE A 321 -31.91 -19.16 -24.38
C PHE A 321 -31.32 -20.52 -23.99
N GLU A 322 -30.30 -20.50 -23.14
CA GLU A 322 -29.69 -21.68 -22.54
C GLU A 322 -29.75 -21.56 -21.01
N THR A 323 -30.18 -22.63 -20.36
CA THR A 323 -30.22 -22.67 -18.90
C THR A 323 -28.80 -22.78 -18.36
N VAL A 324 -28.39 -21.82 -17.53
CA VAL A 324 -27.16 -21.94 -16.75
C VAL A 324 -27.38 -23.08 -15.76
N ALA A 325 -26.62 -24.17 -15.91
CA ALA A 325 -26.57 -25.22 -14.89
C ALA A 325 -26.07 -24.57 -13.60
N GLU A 326 -26.67 -24.90 -12.45
CA GLU A 326 -26.08 -24.53 -11.15
C GLU A 326 -24.58 -24.88 -11.21
N ASN A 327 -23.71 -23.93 -10.85
CA ASN A 327 -22.25 -24.04 -10.94
C ASN A 327 -21.70 -25.12 -9.99
N GLN A 328 -22.24 -26.33 -10.01
CA GLN A 328 -21.92 -27.42 -9.12
C GLN A 328 -20.68 -28.14 -9.64
N CYS A 329 -19.67 -28.23 -8.79
CA CYS A 329 -18.48 -29.05 -9.02
C CYS A 329 -18.39 -30.20 -7.99
N GLY A 330 -19.49 -30.51 -7.31
CA GLY A 330 -19.65 -31.56 -6.30
C GLY A 330 -21.09 -31.54 -5.75
N GLU A 331 -21.44 -32.47 -4.85
CA GLU A 331 -22.80 -32.54 -4.26
C GLU A 331 -23.15 -31.27 -3.47
N ASN A 332 -22.15 -30.64 -2.86
CA ASN A 332 -22.26 -29.43 -2.03
C ASN A 332 -21.12 -28.43 -2.32
N CYS A 333 -20.55 -28.51 -3.53
CA CYS A 333 -19.43 -27.68 -3.95
C CYS A 333 -19.85 -26.91 -5.20
N THR A 334 -19.50 -25.63 -5.25
CA THR A 334 -19.73 -24.76 -6.39
C THR A 334 -18.43 -24.20 -6.93
N TYR A 335 -18.46 -23.62 -8.13
CA TYR A 335 -17.32 -22.92 -8.70
C TYR A 335 -17.71 -21.56 -9.28
N SER A 336 -16.73 -20.66 -9.38
CA SER A 336 -16.81 -19.41 -10.12
C SER A 336 -15.50 -19.16 -10.85
N PHE A 337 -15.56 -18.59 -12.06
CA PHE A 337 -14.37 -18.25 -12.83
C PHE A 337 -14.32 -16.76 -13.11
N ASP A 338 -13.27 -16.10 -12.64
CA ASP A 338 -12.93 -14.73 -12.96
C ASP A 338 -12.06 -14.68 -14.22
N SER A 339 -12.64 -14.20 -15.31
CA SER A 339 -11.96 -14.09 -16.60
C SER A 339 -10.91 -12.98 -16.68
N GLU A 340 -10.91 -11.99 -15.77
CA GLU A 340 -9.94 -10.90 -15.75
C GLU A 340 -8.61 -11.40 -15.18
N THR A 341 -8.67 -12.00 -13.98
CA THR A 341 -7.49 -12.58 -13.34
C THR A 341 -7.13 -13.95 -13.90
N GLY A 342 -8.10 -14.68 -14.47
CA GLY A 342 -7.97 -16.09 -14.82
C GLY A 342 -8.08 -17.01 -13.59
N THR A 343 -8.72 -16.54 -12.52
CA THR A 343 -8.84 -17.29 -11.26
C THR A 343 -10.11 -18.15 -11.26
N LEU A 344 -9.94 -19.45 -11.06
CA LEU A 344 -11.03 -20.38 -10.80
C LEU A 344 -11.15 -20.61 -9.28
N THR A 345 -12.27 -20.20 -8.69
CA THR A 345 -12.57 -20.41 -7.26
C THR A 345 -13.53 -21.59 -7.08
N ILE A 346 -13.20 -22.48 -6.16
CA ILE A 346 -14.00 -23.63 -5.75
C ILE A 346 -14.48 -23.41 -4.31
N SER A 347 -15.79 -23.34 -4.12
CA SER A 347 -16.43 -22.98 -2.85
C SER A 347 -17.39 -24.06 -2.36
N GLY A 348 -17.78 -23.99 -1.08
CA GLY A 348 -18.77 -24.88 -0.49
C GLY A 348 -18.17 -25.88 0.48
N SER A 349 -18.86 -27.00 0.71
CA SER A 349 -18.48 -27.96 1.74
C SER A 349 -18.56 -29.39 1.23
N GLY A 350 -17.45 -30.13 1.26
CA GLY A 350 -17.41 -31.54 0.87
C GLY A 350 -16.54 -31.83 -0.35
N ALA A 351 -16.76 -33.00 -0.94
CA ALA A 351 -15.90 -33.52 -2.00
C ALA A 351 -16.22 -32.89 -3.36
N MET A 352 -15.18 -32.44 -4.07
CA MET A 352 -15.30 -32.17 -5.50
C MET A 352 -15.67 -33.46 -6.24
N LYS A 353 -16.37 -33.31 -7.36
CA LYS A 353 -16.79 -34.40 -8.24
C LYS A 353 -15.58 -35.08 -8.86
N ASP A 354 -15.56 -36.40 -8.79
CA ASP A 354 -14.68 -37.23 -9.62
C ASP A 354 -15.18 -37.23 -11.06
N TYR A 355 -14.45 -36.54 -11.94
CA TYR A 355 -14.78 -36.52 -13.35
C TYR A 355 -14.36 -37.83 -14.01
N SER A 356 -15.19 -38.33 -14.93
CA SER A 356 -14.92 -39.60 -15.62
C SER A 356 -13.88 -39.45 -16.73
N ASP A 357 -13.68 -38.22 -17.21
CA ASP A 357 -12.73 -37.83 -18.25
C ASP A 357 -12.47 -36.32 -18.17
N PHE A 358 -11.33 -35.84 -18.71
CA PHE A 358 -10.93 -34.43 -18.68
C PHE A 358 -11.97 -33.52 -19.35
N SER A 359 -12.64 -33.99 -20.41
CA SER A 359 -13.68 -33.26 -21.12
C SER A 359 -14.97 -33.04 -20.33
N THR A 360 -15.09 -33.64 -19.15
CA THR A 360 -16.29 -33.57 -18.30
C THR A 360 -16.13 -32.66 -17.09
N ALA A 361 -14.95 -32.05 -16.91
CA ALA A 361 -14.71 -31.04 -15.89
C ALA A 361 -15.68 -29.86 -16.06
N SER A 362 -16.20 -29.33 -14.95
CA SER A 362 -17.24 -28.28 -14.99
C SER A 362 -16.76 -26.96 -15.61
N TRP A 363 -15.44 -26.77 -15.70
CA TRP A 363 -14.78 -25.61 -16.31
C TRP A 363 -13.96 -25.98 -17.55
N PHE A 364 -14.29 -27.10 -18.21
CA PHE A 364 -13.58 -27.52 -19.43
C PHE A 364 -13.49 -26.42 -20.48
N ASP A 365 -14.55 -25.61 -20.66
CA ASP A 365 -14.55 -24.49 -21.61
C ASP A 365 -13.58 -23.35 -21.24
N TYR A 366 -13.10 -23.30 -19.99
CA TYR A 366 -12.17 -22.28 -19.48
C TYR A 366 -10.74 -22.79 -19.31
N GLU A 367 -10.44 -24.06 -19.63
CA GLU A 367 -9.19 -24.74 -19.27
C GLU A 367 -7.91 -23.98 -19.70
N GLN A 368 -7.96 -23.27 -20.83
CA GLN A 368 -6.81 -22.52 -21.35
C GLN A 368 -6.74 -21.09 -20.80
N ASP A 369 -7.78 -20.60 -20.13
CA ASP A 369 -7.84 -19.28 -19.53
C ASP A 369 -7.52 -19.30 -18.03
N ILE A 370 -7.56 -20.48 -17.40
CA ILE A 370 -7.23 -20.66 -15.99
C ILE A 370 -5.74 -20.43 -15.74
N LYS A 371 -5.43 -19.41 -14.95
CA LYS A 371 -4.08 -19.01 -14.51
C LYS A 371 -3.85 -19.31 -13.03
N SER A 372 -4.90 -19.32 -12.22
CA SER A 372 -4.87 -19.59 -10.78
C SER A 372 -6.09 -20.40 -10.38
N VAL A 373 -5.92 -21.27 -9.39
CA VAL A 373 -7.03 -22.01 -8.75
C VAL A 373 -7.03 -21.69 -7.27
N VAL A 374 -8.18 -21.32 -6.72
CA VAL A 374 -8.40 -21.13 -5.29
C VAL A 374 -9.43 -22.14 -4.82
N ILE A 375 -9.04 -23.02 -3.91
CA ILE A 375 -9.97 -23.94 -3.25
C ILE A 375 -10.23 -23.40 -1.86
N GLU A 376 -11.49 -23.11 -1.54
CA GLU A 376 -11.86 -22.52 -0.26
C GLU A 376 -12.01 -23.58 0.84
N ASP A 377 -11.84 -23.14 2.09
CA ASP A 377 -12.01 -23.98 3.27
C ASP A 377 -13.40 -24.63 3.30
N GLY A 378 -13.45 -25.90 3.69
CA GLY A 378 -14.65 -26.73 3.66
C GLY A 378 -14.66 -27.76 2.53
N ILE A 379 -13.86 -27.58 1.46
CA ILE A 379 -13.66 -28.61 0.43
C ILE A 379 -12.81 -29.75 0.99
N THR A 380 -13.27 -30.99 0.85
CA THR A 380 -12.65 -32.16 1.50
C THR A 380 -11.77 -33.00 0.58
N SER A 381 -11.90 -32.86 -0.75
CA SER A 381 -11.11 -33.60 -1.74
C SER A 381 -11.11 -32.92 -3.10
N ILE A 382 -10.01 -33.05 -3.84
CA ILE A 382 -9.90 -32.66 -5.25
C ILE A 382 -10.24 -33.88 -6.12
N GLY A 383 -11.21 -33.73 -7.02
CA GLY A 383 -11.71 -34.82 -7.83
C GLY A 383 -10.77 -35.27 -8.96
N ASN A 384 -10.97 -36.49 -9.43
CA ASN A 384 -10.26 -37.03 -10.60
C ASN A 384 -10.42 -36.11 -11.82
N PHE A 385 -9.33 -35.89 -12.57
CA PHE A 385 -9.26 -35.04 -13.78
C PHE A 385 -9.68 -33.57 -13.61
N ALA A 386 -9.84 -33.06 -12.38
CA ALA A 386 -10.39 -31.73 -12.12
C ALA A 386 -9.71 -30.60 -12.90
N PHE A 387 -8.38 -30.51 -12.86
CA PHE A 387 -7.59 -29.46 -13.52
C PHE A 387 -6.68 -30.02 -14.62
N TYR A 388 -7.10 -31.12 -15.24
CA TYR A 388 -6.36 -31.75 -16.33
C TYR A 388 -6.12 -30.75 -17.48
N GLN A 389 -4.88 -30.67 -17.97
CA GLN A 389 -4.45 -29.80 -19.08
C GLN A 389 -4.76 -28.30 -18.92
N CYS A 390 -4.93 -27.81 -17.69
CA CYS A 390 -4.92 -26.38 -17.39
C CYS A 390 -3.51 -25.80 -17.60
N SER A 391 -3.10 -25.66 -18.86
CA SER A 391 -1.69 -25.49 -19.23
C SER A 391 -1.13 -24.11 -18.87
N ASN A 392 -2.00 -23.13 -18.67
CA ASN A 392 -1.68 -21.78 -18.22
C ASN A 392 -1.76 -21.59 -16.70
N LEU A 393 -2.13 -22.63 -15.94
CA LEU A 393 -2.18 -22.62 -14.49
C LEU A 393 -0.78 -22.40 -13.91
N LYS A 394 -0.63 -21.37 -13.08
CA LYS A 394 0.63 -20.96 -12.43
C LYS A 394 0.63 -21.19 -10.93
N SER A 395 -0.51 -21.04 -10.28
CA SER A 395 -0.66 -21.19 -8.83
C SER A 395 -1.96 -21.92 -8.46
N VAL A 396 -1.91 -22.66 -7.36
CA VAL A 396 -3.04 -23.39 -6.80
C VAL A 396 -3.00 -23.21 -5.28
N SER A 397 -4.08 -22.69 -4.69
CA SER A 397 -4.28 -22.64 -3.25
C SER A 397 -5.16 -23.83 -2.82
N ILE A 398 -4.65 -24.66 -1.91
CA ILE A 398 -5.32 -25.85 -1.37
C ILE A 398 -5.42 -25.70 0.16
N PRO A 399 -6.64 -25.71 0.75
CA PRO A 399 -6.83 -25.49 2.18
C PRO A 399 -6.66 -26.78 2.98
N ASP A 400 -6.41 -26.65 4.29
CA ASP A 400 -6.22 -27.78 5.22
C ASP A 400 -7.43 -28.72 5.32
N SER A 401 -8.62 -28.29 4.87
CA SER A 401 -9.79 -29.17 4.81
C SER A 401 -9.66 -30.30 3.78
N VAL A 402 -8.78 -30.16 2.79
CA VAL A 402 -8.60 -31.16 1.71
C VAL A 402 -7.80 -32.36 2.21
N THR A 403 -8.37 -33.55 2.08
CA THR A 403 -7.77 -34.81 2.59
C THR A 403 -7.25 -35.74 1.49
N SER A 404 -7.57 -35.48 0.23
CA SER A 404 -7.13 -36.28 -0.92
C SER A 404 -7.08 -35.48 -2.23
N ILE A 405 -6.16 -35.87 -3.10
CA ILE A 405 -6.04 -35.38 -4.49
C ILE A 405 -6.26 -36.56 -5.43
N GLY A 406 -7.26 -36.44 -6.31
CA GLY A 406 -7.67 -37.49 -7.24
C GLY A 406 -6.69 -37.79 -8.37
N ASP A 407 -6.98 -38.87 -9.09
CA ASP A 407 -6.22 -39.33 -10.25
C ASP A 407 -6.22 -38.26 -11.35
N SER A 408 -5.04 -38.00 -11.92
CA SER A 408 -4.83 -37.03 -12.99
C SER A 408 -5.32 -35.59 -12.68
N ALA A 409 -5.50 -35.23 -11.41
CA ALA A 409 -6.11 -33.96 -11.01
C ALA A 409 -5.41 -32.72 -11.60
N PHE A 410 -4.07 -32.70 -11.68
CA PHE A 410 -3.25 -31.63 -12.26
C PHE A 410 -2.40 -32.11 -13.43
N TYR A 411 -2.82 -33.17 -14.12
CA TYR A 411 -2.02 -33.75 -15.19
C TYR A 411 -1.85 -32.76 -16.36
N TYR A 412 -0.60 -32.56 -16.82
CA TYR A 412 -0.21 -31.58 -17.85
C TYR A 412 -0.48 -30.10 -17.52
N CYS A 413 -0.48 -29.70 -16.24
CA CYS A 413 -0.41 -28.29 -15.84
C CYS A 413 1.01 -27.73 -16.06
N LYS A 414 1.38 -27.52 -17.32
CA LYS A 414 2.79 -27.30 -17.75
C LYS A 414 3.45 -26.07 -17.13
N ASN A 415 2.71 -25.00 -16.85
CA ASN A 415 3.22 -23.75 -16.30
C ASN A 415 3.15 -23.66 -14.76
N LEU A 416 2.70 -24.73 -14.08
CA LEU A 416 2.64 -24.78 -12.63
C LEU A 416 4.07 -24.85 -12.06
N LEU A 417 4.51 -23.77 -11.41
CA LEU A 417 5.88 -23.63 -10.90
C LEU A 417 6.09 -24.30 -9.54
N SER A 418 5.07 -24.22 -8.69
CA SER A 418 5.02 -24.76 -7.34
C SER A 418 3.58 -25.16 -7.01
N ILE A 419 3.44 -26.11 -6.09
CA ILE A 419 2.16 -26.49 -5.51
C ILE A 419 2.41 -26.87 -4.05
N GLN A 420 1.65 -26.27 -3.14
CA GLN A 420 1.64 -26.64 -1.73
C GLN A 420 0.52 -27.66 -1.52
N ILE A 421 0.88 -28.80 -0.94
CA ILE A 421 -0.07 -29.85 -0.59
C ILE A 421 -0.15 -29.85 0.95
N PRO A 422 -1.33 -29.59 1.55
CA PRO A 422 -1.43 -29.48 3.01
C PRO A 422 -1.22 -30.81 3.71
N ASP A 423 -0.78 -30.77 4.98
CA ASP A 423 -0.47 -31.96 5.80
C ASP A 423 -1.68 -32.88 6.04
N SER A 424 -2.88 -32.35 5.87
CA SER A 424 -4.14 -33.09 5.93
C SER A 424 -4.35 -34.05 4.74
N VAL A 425 -3.61 -33.89 3.64
CA VAL A 425 -3.71 -34.77 2.47
C VAL A 425 -3.06 -36.12 2.76
N THR A 426 -3.88 -37.16 2.71
CA THR A 426 -3.48 -38.55 3.00
C THR A 426 -3.37 -39.43 1.75
N SER A 427 -3.78 -38.92 0.58
CA SER A 427 -3.59 -39.60 -0.70
C SER A 427 -3.40 -38.63 -1.88
N ILE A 428 -2.47 -38.98 -2.77
CA ILE A 428 -2.23 -38.34 -4.06
C ILE A 428 -2.40 -39.42 -5.13
N GLY A 429 -3.37 -39.22 -6.03
CA GLY A 429 -3.77 -40.20 -7.03
C GLY A 429 -2.72 -40.47 -8.11
N SER A 430 -2.99 -41.50 -8.91
CA SER A 430 -2.19 -41.84 -10.08
C SER A 430 -2.19 -40.68 -11.07
N TRP A 431 -1.04 -40.35 -11.65
CA TRP A 431 -0.85 -39.23 -12.59
C TRP A 431 -1.20 -37.84 -12.04
N ALA A 432 -1.47 -37.68 -10.74
CA ALA A 432 -2.04 -36.46 -10.18
C ALA A 432 -1.25 -35.19 -10.54
N LEU A 433 0.08 -35.24 -10.56
CA LEU A 433 0.96 -34.13 -10.96
C LEU A 433 1.84 -34.48 -12.18
N GLY A 434 1.48 -35.51 -12.94
CA GLY A 434 2.26 -35.91 -14.11
C GLY A 434 2.23 -34.83 -15.20
N GLY A 435 3.36 -34.52 -15.82
CA GLY A 435 3.45 -33.55 -16.91
C GLY A 435 3.48 -32.08 -16.47
N CYS A 436 3.58 -31.81 -15.17
CA CYS A 436 3.84 -30.48 -14.62
C CYS A 436 5.31 -30.08 -14.87
N SER A 437 5.64 -29.83 -16.14
CA SER A 437 7.02 -29.69 -16.61
C SER A 437 7.79 -28.48 -16.07
N SER A 438 7.12 -27.47 -15.52
CA SER A 438 7.73 -26.30 -14.87
C SER A 438 7.85 -26.41 -13.35
N LEU A 439 7.32 -27.47 -12.74
CA LEU A 439 7.33 -27.66 -11.29
C LEU A 439 8.75 -27.89 -10.80
N THR A 440 9.27 -27.00 -9.93
CA THR A 440 10.68 -27.03 -9.51
C THR A 440 10.94 -27.75 -8.19
N SER A 441 9.95 -27.76 -7.29
CA SER A 441 10.03 -28.44 -6.01
C SER A 441 8.65 -28.87 -5.52
N VAL A 442 8.59 -29.99 -4.78
CA VAL A 442 7.37 -30.48 -4.14
C VAL A 442 7.68 -30.96 -2.73
N ILE A 443 6.78 -30.70 -1.79
CA ILE A 443 6.79 -31.28 -0.44
C ILE A 443 5.67 -32.32 -0.39
N VAL A 444 6.03 -33.58 -0.15
CA VAL A 444 5.05 -34.66 0.06
C VAL A 444 4.58 -34.62 1.52
N PRO A 445 3.27 -34.53 1.79
CA PRO A 445 2.73 -34.47 3.16
C PRO A 445 3.03 -35.70 4.02
N ASP A 446 3.25 -35.51 5.32
CA ASP A 446 3.54 -36.59 6.29
C ASP A 446 2.47 -37.70 6.32
N GLY A 447 1.23 -37.40 5.92
CA GLY A 447 0.13 -38.36 5.81
C GLY A 447 0.25 -39.38 4.66
N ILE A 448 1.15 -39.18 3.70
CA ILE A 448 1.28 -40.01 2.50
C ILE A 448 2.09 -41.28 2.77
N THR A 449 1.53 -42.44 2.43
CA THR A 449 2.22 -43.75 2.60
C THR A 449 2.77 -44.33 1.30
N SER A 450 2.26 -43.89 0.15
CA SER A 450 2.71 -44.31 -1.18
C SER A 450 2.64 -43.15 -2.16
N ILE A 451 3.62 -43.06 -3.06
CA ILE A 451 3.54 -42.19 -4.25
C ILE A 451 3.07 -43.07 -5.40
N GLU A 452 1.86 -42.81 -5.89
CA GLU A 452 1.13 -43.68 -6.82
C GLU A 452 1.69 -43.68 -8.25
N TYR A 453 1.12 -44.55 -9.10
CA TYR A 453 1.49 -44.74 -10.50
C TYR A 453 1.63 -43.40 -11.25
N SER A 454 2.80 -43.12 -11.82
CA SER A 454 3.08 -41.91 -12.61
C SER A 454 2.80 -40.56 -11.92
N ALA A 455 2.71 -40.49 -10.58
CA ALA A 455 2.25 -39.29 -9.87
C ALA A 455 3.06 -38.01 -10.20
N PHE A 456 4.37 -38.11 -10.44
CA PHE A 456 5.25 -37.00 -10.84
C PHE A 456 5.92 -37.22 -12.20
N ARG A 457 5.40 -38.12 -13.03
CA ARG A 457 5.97 -38.46 -14.33
C ARG A 457 6.09 -37.22 -15.23
N ASN A 458 7.22 -37.03 -15.91
CA ASN A 458 7.51 -35.87 -16.77
C ASN A 458 7.54 -34.50 -16.04
N CYS A 459 7.79 -34.47 -14.73
CA CYS A 459 8.14 -33.23 -14.02
C CYS A 459 9.60 -32.86 -14.30
N SER A 460 9.92 -32.53 -15.56
CA SER A 460 11.29 -32.42 -16.05
C SER A 460 12.13 -31.28 -15.46
N SER A 461 11.50 -30.30 -14.81
CA SER A 461 12.18 -29.18 -14.11
C SER A 461 12.25 -29.38 -12.59
N LEU A 462 11.77 -30.52 -12.06
CA LEU A 462 11.79 -30.81 -10.63
C LEU A 462 13.23 -30.97 -10.18
N LEU A 463 13.75 -30.00 -9.42
CA LEU A 463 15.12 -29.97 -8.92
C LEU A 463 15.23 -30.73 -7.60
N ALA A 464 14.23 -30.58 -6.74
CA ALA A 464 14.21 -31.20 -5.43
C ALA A 464 12.82 -31.70 -5.02
N ILE A 465 12.76 -32.76 -4.22
CA ILE A 465 11.52 -33.23 -3.60
C ILE A 465 11.75 -33.60 -2.13
N ALA A 466 10.84 -33.17 -1.25
CA ALA A 466 10.81 -33.63 0.13
C ALA A 466 9.85 -34.82 0.28
N ILE A 467 10.33 -35.92 0.84
CA ILE A 467 9.61 -37.18 1.01
C ILE A 467 9.59 -37.55 2.50
N PRO A 468 8.41 -37.78 3.11
CA PRO A 468 8.33 -38.07 4.54
C PRO A 468 8.64 -39.53 4.83
N GLU A 469 9.02 -39.83 6.08
CA GLU A 469 9.35 -41.19 6.52
C GLU A 469 8.20 -42.19 6.46
N SER A 470 6.97 -41.68 6.34
CA SER A 470 5.73 -42.45 6.16
C SER A 470 5.63 -43.12 4.79
N VAL A 471 6.35 -42.63 3.77
CA VAL A 471 6.37 -43.23 2.44
C VAL A 471 7.13 -44.55 2.44
N VAL A 472 6.43 -45.62 2.05
CA VAL A 472 6.96 -47.00 2.02
C VAL A 472 6.99 -47.62 0.61
N SER A 473 6.41 -46.96 -0.39
CA SER A 473 6.47 -47.43 -1.79
C SER A 473 6.29 -46.32 -2.84
N PHE A 474 6.96 -46.50 -3.98
CA PHE A 474 6.79 -45.74 -5.22
C PHE A 474 6.14 -46.64 -6.29
N GLY A 475 5.10 -46.15 -6.96
CA GLY A 475 4.44 -46.84 -8.07
C GLY A 475 5.32 -46.92 -9.33
N ASP A 476 4.88 -47.68 -10.33
CA ASP A 476 5.53 -47.69 -11.64
C ASP A 476 5.52 -46.27 -12.25
N ASP A 477 6.61 -45.89 -12.92
CA ASP A 477 6.80 -44.60 -13.60
C ASP A 477 6.62 -43.35 -12.72
N ALA A 478 6.55 -43.47 -11.38
CA ALA A 478 6.20 -42.37 -10.47
C ALA A 478 7.08 -41.12 -10.65
N PHE A 479 8.36 -41.31 -10.98
CA PHE A 479 9.35 -40.27 -11.28
C PHE A 479 9.99 -40.43 -12.67
N GLU A 480 9.33 -41.11 -13.62
CA GLU A 480 9.88 -41.25 -14.98
C GLU A 480 10.01 -39.87 -15.65
N ASN A 481 11.18 -39.56 -16.23
CA ASN A 481 11.51 -38.28 -16.89
C ASN A 481 11.53 -37.07 -15.94
N CYS A 482 11.88 -37.28 -14.66
CA CYS A 482 12.24 -36.22 -13.71
C CYS A 482 13.72 -35.85 -13.86
N THR A 483 14.14 -35.49 -15.07
CA THR A 483 15.56 -35.44 -15.47
C THR A 483 16.41 -34.38 -14.77
N ALA A 484 15.78 -33.38 -14.13
CA ALA A 484 16.47 -32.33 -13.39
C ALA A 484 16.60 -32.64 -11.89
N LEU A 485 16.06 -33.77 -11.41
CA LEU A 485 16.01 -34.11 -9.99
C LEU A 485 17.43 -34.33 -9.47
N ALA A 486 17.89 -33.41 -8.64
CA ALA A 486 19.23 -33.38 -8.08
C ALA A 486 19.23 -33.72 -6.59
N ASP A 487 18.17 -33.39 -5.85
CA ASP A 487 18.11 -33.55 -4.40
C ASP A 487 16.80 -34.21 -3.94
N ILE A 488 16.90 -35.18 -3.05
CA ILE A 488 15.76 -35.79 -2.35
C ILE A 488 15.96 -35.58 -0.85
N TYR A 489 15.02 -34.92 -0.21
CA TYR A 489 15.02 -34.68 1.24
C TYR A 489 14.10 -35.68 1.92
N TYR A 490 14.66 -36.78 2.41
CA TYR A 490 13.91 -37.83 3.09
C TYR A 490 13.91 -37.60 4.60
N SER A 491 12.74 -37.44 5.23
CA SER A 491 12.66 -37.17 6.68
C SER A 491 13.03 -38.38 7.55
N GLY A 492 13.09 -39.58 6.97
CA GLY A 492 13.50 -40.81 7.65
C GLY A 492 14.98 -41.14 7.52
N THR A 493 15.37 -42.27 8.11
CA THR A 493 16.75 -42.76 8.07
C THR A 493 17.09 -43.40 6.72
N GLU A 494 18.38 -43.45 6.39
CA GLU A 494 18.89 -44.21 5.24
C GLU A 494 18.41 -45.68 5.23
N THR A 495 18.28 -46.28 6.40
CA THR A 495 17.78 -47.66 6.51
C THR A 495 16.33 -47.77 6.06
N LYS A 496 15.47 -46.81 6.42
CA LYS A 496 14.07 -46.78 5.97
C LYS A 496 13.98 -46.51 4.47
N TRP A 497 14.76 -45.57 3.95
CA TRP A 497 14.82 -45.27 2.51
C TRP A 497 15.13 -46.53 1.68
N ASN A 498 16.14 -47.28 2.08
CA ASN A 498 16.55 -48.51 1.39
C ASN A 498 15.52 -49.65 1.47
N THR A 499 14.46 -49.51 2.28
CA THR A 499 13.34 -50.47 2.35
C THR A 499 12.12 -50.07 1.53
N ILE A 500 12.11 -48.85 0.95
CA ILE A 500 11.02 -48.38 0.11
C ILE A 500 10.91 -49.28 -1.12
N LYS A 501 9.70 -49.76 -1.41
CA LYS A 501 9.44 -50.58 -2.60
C LYS A 501 9.33 -49.68 -3.81
N THR A 502 10.22 -49.83 -4.78
CA THR A 502 10.22 -49.01 -6.00
C THR A 502 9.66 -49.79 -7.18
N GLY A 503 8.62 -49.25 -7.82
CA GLY A 503 8.09 -49.73 -9.10
C GLY A 503 9.06 -49.53 -10.26
N SER A 504 8.72 -50.07 -11.42
CA SER A 504 9.49 -49.98 -12.65
C SER A 504 9.68 -48.52 -13.11
N TYR A 505 10.76 -48.23 -13.86
CA TYR A 505 11.01 -46.95 -14.55
C TYR A 505 11.14 -45.70 -13.64
N ASN A 506 11.62 -45.86 -12.41
CA ASN A 506 11.99 -44.76 -11.51
C ASN A 506 13.51 -44.49 -11.47
N GLU A 507 14.21 -44.71 -12.59
CA GLU A 507 15.67 -44.66 -12.63
C GLU A 507 16.25 -43.28 -12.29
N ASP A 508 15.47 -42.21 -12.54
CA ASP A 508 15.84 -40.82 -12.24
C ASP A 508 16.05 -40.57 -10.74
N LEU A 509 15.40 -41.35 -9.84
CA LEU A 509 15.66 -41.28 -8.39
C LEU A 509 17.14 -41.59 -8.06
N ASN A 510 17.80 -42.42 -8.86
CA ASN A 510 19.20 -42.78 -8.63
C ASN A 510 20.18 -41.65 -9.01
N ASN A 511 19.72 -40.63 -9.75
CA ASN A 511 20.53 -39.50 -10.14
C ASN A 511 20.55 -38.39 -9.07
N ALA A 512 19.65 -38.46 -8.10
CA ALA A 512 19.52 -37.46 -7.05
C ALA A 512 20.33 -37.83 -5.78
N ALA A 513 20.88 -36.82 -5.11
CA ALA A 513 21.45 -36.96 -3.78
C ALA A 513 20.33 -37.09 -2.74
N VAL A 514 20.32 -38.18 -1.99
CA VAL A 514 19.35 -38.39 -0.92
C VAL A 514 19.92 -37.90 0.42
N HIS A 515 19.20 -36.98 1.05
CA HIS A 515 19.51 -36.40 2.36
C HIS A 515 18.57 -37.01 3.40
N TYR A 516 19.12 -37.62 4.45
CA TYR A 516 18.38 -38.38 5.47
C TYR A 516 18.21 -37.60 6.77
N ASP A 517 17.24 -38.00 7.61
CA ASP A 517 17.03 -37.48 8.97
C ASP A 517 16.91 -35.93 9.01
N TYR A 518 16.23 -35.40 8.00
CA TYR A 518 16.46 -34.06 7.51
C TYR A 518 15.72 -32.93 8.24
N SER A 519 14.97 -33.23 9.31
CA SER A 519 14.36 -32.19 10.15
C SER A 519 15.38 -31.27 10.86
N LYS A 520 16.70 -31.39 10.58
CA LYS A 520 17.80 -30.73 11.32
C LYS A 520 19.03 -30.27 10.49
N ASP A 521 19.01 -30.13 9.15
CA ASP A 521 20.21 -29.59 8.43
C ASP A 521 19.99 -28.77 7.12
N SER A 522 21.09 -28.11 6.76
CA SER A 522 21.41 -26.93 5.92
C SER A 522 20.81 -26.64 4.52
N ASN A 523 19.70 -27.22 4.07
CA ASN A 523 19.08 -26.79 2.79
C ASN A 523 17.54 -26.92 2.78
N TYR A 524 16.90 -27.04 3.96
CA TYR A 524 15.52 -27.53 4.03
C TYR A 524 14.60 -26.49 3.44
N ILE A 525 13.86 -26.88 2.41
CA ILE A 525 12.81 -26.04 1.83
C ILE A 525 11.53 -26.34 2.61
N GLY A 526 11.18 -25.45 3.53
CA GLY A 526 9.90 -25.50 4.23
C GLY A 526 8.95 -24.40 3.74
N SER A 527 7.67 -24.51 4.07
CA SER A 527 6.68 -23.45 3.80
C SER A 527 6.74 -22.36 4.87
N CYS A 528 6.47 -21.12 4.48
CA CYS A 528 6.38 -19.96 5.37
C CYS A 528 5.34 -18.93 4.91
N GLY A 529 4.35 -19.39 4.12
CA GLY A 529 3.24 -18.64 3.53
C GLY A 529 2.63 -19.45 2.39
N ASP A 530 1.43 -19.07 1.93
CA ASP A 530 0.67 -19.82 0.90
C ASP A 530 1.50 -20.07 -0.37
N ASP A 531 2.29 -19.06 -0.76
CA ASP A 531 3.18 -19.09 -1.93
C ASP A 531 4.64 -18.75 -1.55
N CYS A 532 4.98 -18.77 -0.25
CA CYS A 532 6.31 -18.45 0.27
C CYS A 532 7.00 -19.69 0.88
N THR A 533 8.25 -19.92 0.50
CA THR A 533 9.12 -20.97 1.07
C THR A 533 10.34 -20.37 1.72
N TYR A 534 10.94 -21.09 2.65
CA TYR A 534 12.22 -20.71 3.26
C TYR A 534 13.25 -21.82 3.10
N SER A 535 14.52 -21.44 3.09
CA SER A 535 15.65 -22.36 3.25
C SER A 535 16.69 -21.81 4.21
N PHE A 536 17.31 -22.69 5.00
CA PHE A 536 18.34 -22.31 5.96
C PHE A 536 19.65 -23.05 5.70
N SER A 537 20.75 -22.30 5.55
CA SER A 537 22.11 -22.83 5.35
C SER A 537 22.92 -22.75 6.64
N SER A 538 23.07 -23.86 7.37
CA SER A 538 23.88 -23.91 8.61
C SER A 538 25.35 -23.57 8.38
N ALA A 539 25.89 -23.84 7.18
CA ALA A 539 27.25 -23.50 6.79
C ALA A 539 27.51 -21.99 6.79
N THR A 540 26.52 -21.19 6.40
CA THR A 540 26.64 -19.72 6.32
C THR A 540 25.88 -19.00 7.43
N GLY A 541 24.90 -19.66 8.07
CA GLY A 541 23.90 -19.04 8.93
C GLY A 541 22.88 -18.20 8.15
N THR A 542 22.69 -18.47 6.84
CA THR A 542 21.77 -17.67 6.00
C THR A 542 20.41 -18.34 5.92
N LEU A 543 19.36 -17.61 6.28
CA LEU A 543 17.98 -17.96 5.99
C LEU A 543 17.50 -17.19 4.76
N THR A 544 17.03 -17.89 3.74
CA THR A 544 16.50 -17.30 2.51
C THR A 544 15.00 -17.55 2.42
N VAL A 545 14.20 -16.49 2.31
CA VAL A 545 12.76 -16.58 1.99
C VAL A 545 12.58 -16.32 0.50
N SER A 546 11.85 -17.21 -0.17
CA SER A 546 11.57 -17.18 -1.61
C SER A 546 10.09 -17.42 -1.88
N GLY A 547 9.65 -17.23 -3.13
CA GLY A 547 8.27 -17.43 -3.52
C GLY A 547 7.59 -16.12 -3.89
N THR A 548 6.26 -16.15 -3.98
CA THR A 548 5.42 -15.01 -4.31
C THR A 548 4.43 -14.73 -3.19
N GLY A 549 4.03 -13.48 -2.99
CA GLY A 549 2.99 -13.16 -2.00
C GLY A 549 3.49 -13.03 -0.57
N ASP A 550 2.57 -13.16 0.38
CA ASP A 550 2.79 -12.82 1.78
C ASP A 550 3.40 -13.99 2.58
N MET A 551 4.30 -13.66 3.49
CA MET A 551 4.70 -14.61 4.53
C MET A 551 3.56 -14.80 5.54
N THR A 552 3.46 -15.98 6.13
CA THR A 552 2.49 -16.29 7.20
C THR A 552 2.56 -15.28 8.34
N GLU A 553 1.41 -14.85 8.83
CA GLU A 553 1.28 -14.03 10.03
C GLU A 553 1.28 -14.92 11.28
N TYR A 554 2.47 -15.17 11.84
CA TYR A 554 2.61 -16.01 13.04
C TYR A 554 2.01 -15.33 14.28
N LYS A 555 1.47 -16.12 15.21
CA LYS A 555 0.94 -15.57 16.49
C LYS A 555 2.04 -15.33 17.53
N SER A 556 3.19 -16.00 17.37
CA SER A 556 4.37 -15.83 18.23
C SER A 556 5.64 -16.34 17.54
N SER A 557 6.80 -16.00 18.11
CA SER A 557 8.10 -16.51 17.67
C SER A 557 8.27 -18.03 17.83
N TYR A 558 7.39 -18.69 18.58
CA TYR A 558 7.43 -20.15 18.80
C TYR A 558 6.70 -20.96 17.72
N GLU A 559 5.99 -20.28 16.82
CA GLU A 559 5.19 -20.90 15.76
C GLU A 559 5.86 -20.78 14.38
N ILE A 560 7.05 -20.14 14.32
CA ILE A 560 7.77 -19.97 13.06
C ILE A 560 8.44 -21.29 12.63
N PRO A 561 8.52 -21.60 11.33
CA PRO A 561 9.09 -22.85 10.84
C PRO A 561 10.58 -23.05 11.14
N TRP A 562 11.28 -21.98 11.53
CA TRP A 562 12.71 -22.00 11.86
C TRP A 562 13.02 -21.65 13.32
N GLU A 563 12.07 -21.90 14.23
CA GLU A 563 12.21 -21.63 15.68
C GLU A 563 13.51 -22.22 16.25
N ASP A 564 13.78 -23.50 15.96
CA ASP A 564 14.99 -24.22 16.36
C ASP A 564 16.30 -23.58 15.82
N TYR A 565 16.24 -22.82 14.73
CA TYR A 565 17.41 -22.21 14.08
C TYR A 565 17.62 -20.74 14.45
N THR A 566 16.71 -20.11 15.20
CA THR A 566 16.75 -18.66 15.53
C THR A 566 18.09 -18.18 16.09
N SER A 567 18.75 -19.03 16.89
CA SER A 567 20.07 -18.74 17.45
C SER A 567 21.24 -18.94 16.47
N ASP A 568 21.05 -19.63 15.35
CA ASP A 568 22.05 -19.88 14.33
C ASP A 568 21.96 -18.93 13.12
N ILE A 569 20.84 -18.21 12.98
CA ILE A 569 20.62 -17.25 11.88
C ILE A 569 21.52 -16.02 12.05
N LYS A 570 22.39 -15.81 11.06
CA LYS A 570 23.34 -14.68 10.96
C LYS A 570 22.94 -13.69 9.88
N SER A 571 22.27 -14.15 8.83
CA SER A 571 21.76 -13.31 7.75
C SER A 571 20.41 -13.79 7.25
N VAL A 572 19.54 -12.84 6.89
CA VAL A 572 18.24 -13.10 6.25
C VAL A 572 18.23 -12.49 4.86
N VAL A 573 17.77 -13.26 3.87
CA VAL A 573 17.60 -12.82 2.49
C VAL A 573 16.17 -13.05 2.04
N ILE A 574 15.39 -11.98 1.90
CA ILE A 574 14.02 -12.03 1.38
C ILE A 574 14.08 -11.73 -0.12
N LYS A 575 13.73 -12.72 -0.94
CA LYS A 575 13.84 -12.64 -2.41
C LYS A 575 12.68 -11.90 -3.05
N LYS A 576 12.90 -11.48 -4.30
CA LYS A 576 11.88 -10.85 -5.12
C LYS A 576 10.71 -11.80 -5.36
N GLY A 577 9.50 -11.28 -5.21
CA GLY A 577 8.24 -12.01 -5.28
C GLY A 577 7.49 -11.96 -3.95
N VAL A 578 8.21 -11.99 -2.83
CA VAL A 578 7.63 -11.84 -1.49
C VAL A 578 7.09 -10.41 -1.31
N THR A 579 5.85 -10.28 -0.85
CA THR A 579 5.12 -9.01 -0.69
C THR A 579 5.03 -8.52 0.75
N SER A 580 5.20 -9.39 1.75
CA SER A 580 5.29 -8.96 3.16
C SER A 580 6.19 -9.85 4.01
N VAL A 581 6.75 -9.24 5.06
CA VAL A 581 7.46 -9.97 6.12
C VAL A 581 6.51 -10.21 7.28
N GLY A 582 6.24 -11.47 7.60
CA GLY A 582 5.19 -11.88 8.54
C GLY A 582 5.44 -11.48 10.00
N ASN A 583 4.36 -11.50 10.80
CA ASN A 583 4.41 -11.21 12.24
C ASN A 583 5.43 -12.12 12.94
N TYR A 584 6.31 -11.57 13.80
CA TYR A 584 7.31 -12.34 14.55
C TYR A 584 8.29 -13.19 13.71
N ALA A 585 8.31 -13.06 12.38
CA ALA A 585 9.02 -13.99 11.49
C ALA A 585 10.51 -14.18 11.86
N PHE A 586 11.20 -13.12 12.25
CA PHE A 586 12.60 -13.14 12.68
C PHE A 586 12.79 -12.58 14.08
N ASP A 587 11.74 -12.61 14.90
CA ASP A 587 11.83 -12.21 16.30
C ASP A 587 12.88 -13.05 17.04
N ASN A 588 13.62 -12.41 17.94
CA ASN A 588 14.68 -13.02 18.75
C ASN A 588 15.81 -13.72 17.97
N CYS A 589 15.98 -13.43 16.67
CA CYS A 589 17.16 -13.84 15.90
C CYS A 589 18.41 -13.06 16.36
N SER A 590 18.89 -13.36 17.57
CA SER A 590 19.88 -12.55 18.30
C SER A 590 21.26 -12.49 17.65
N ASN A 591 21.60 -13.46 16.79
CA ASN A 591 22.84 -13.49 16.01
C ASN A 591 22.72 -12.86 14.62
N LEU A 592 21.54 -12.35 14.24
CA LEU A 592 21.30 -11.71 12.95
C LEU A 592 22.11 -10.41 12.84
N THR A 593 22.95 -10.32 11.81
CA THR A 593 23.82 -9.17 11.55
C THR A 593 23.50 -8.43 10.25
N SER A 594 22.81 -9.09 9.32
CA SER A 594 22.48 -8.56 8.00
C SER A 594 21.11 -9.04 7.53
N VAL A 595 20.31 -8.11 7.00
CA VAL A 595 19.01 -8.38 6.38
C VAL A 595 19.00 -7.76 5.00
N THR A 596 18.64 -8.57 3.99
CA THR A 596 18.37 -8.10 2.63
C THR A 596 16.89 -8.26 2.35
N VAL A 597 16.21 -7.16 2.01
CA VAL A 597 14.78 -7.12 1.69
C VAL A 597 14.63 -6.73 0.22
N ALA A 598 13.91 -7.53 -0.57
CA ALA A 598 13.65 -7.25 -1.98
C ALA A 598 12.67 -6.09 -2.20
N ASP A 599 12.74 -5.47 -3.39
CA ASP A 599 11.90 -4.35 -3.82
C ASP A 599 10.41 -4.70 -3.95
N SER A 600 10.06 -5.98 -4.03
CA SER A 600 8.68 -6.47 -4.05
C SER A 600 7.97 -6.38 -2.70
N VAL A 601 8.69 -6.18 -1.58
CA VAL A 601 8.10 -6.15 -0.25
C VAL A 601 7.36 -4.83 -0.04
N ILE A 602 6.07 -4.94 0.29
CA ILE A 602 5.12 -3.84 0.49
C ILE A 602 4.95 -3.55 1.99
N SER A 603 5.09 -4.54 2.87
CA SER A 603 4.94 -4.32 4.32
C SER A 603 5.89 -5.17 5.17
N ILE A 604 6.35 -4.59 6.27
CA ILE A 604 7.05 -5.30 7.35
C ILE A 604 6.10 -5.31 8.53
N LYS A 605 5.61 -6.51 8.89
CA LYS A 605 4.53 -6.67 9.86
C LYS A 605 5.04 -6.56 11.32
N PRO A 606 4.13 -6.45 12.31
CA PRO A 606 4.50 -6.34 13.71
C PRO A 606 5.54 -7.36 14.21
N SER A 607 6.50 -6.91 15.00
CA SER A 607 7.58 -7.74 15.59
C SER A 607 8.42 -8.56 14.59
N ALA A 608 8.36 -8.27 13.29
CA ALA A 608 9.04 -9.06 12.27
C ALA A 608 10.55 -9.27 12.51
N PHE A 609 11.25 -8.28 13.07
CA PHE A 609 12.67 -8.33 13.43
C PHE A 609 12.90 -7.84 14.88
N SER A 610 11.94 -8.04 15.79
CA SER A 610 12.16 -7.62 17.18
C SER A 610 13.28 -8.43 17.84
N TYR A 611 13.99 -7.79 18.78
CA TYR A 611 15.08 -8.38 19.54
C TYR A 611 16.23 -9.01 18.71
N CYS A 612 16.42 -8.59 17.45
CA CYS A 612 17.61 -8.91 16.66
C CYS A 612 18.84 -8.10 17.14
N GLY A 613 19.34 -8.44 18.34
CA GLY A 613 20.29 -7.61 19.10
C GLY A 613 21.62 -7.29 18.41
N ASN A 614 22.06 -8.10 17.43
CA ASN A 614 23.31 -7.89 16.69
C ASN A 614 23.11 -7.18 15.33
N LEU A 615 21.88 -6.82 14.96
CA LEU A 615 21.60 -6.16 13.69
C LEU A 615 22.08 -4.70 13.75
N THR A 616 23.04 -4.34 12.91
CA THR A 616 23.70 -3.02 12.97
C THR A 616 23.11 -1.98 12.02
N SER A 617 22.51 -2.44 10.91
CA SER A 617 21.83 -1.62 9.92
C SER A 617 20.80 -2.46 9.15
N ILE A 618 19.77 -1.79 8.63
CA ILE A 618 18.83 -2.37 7.67
C ILE A 618 18.46 -1.27 6.66
N THR A 619 18.34 -1.65 5.40
CA THR A 619 17.81 -0.77 4.35
C THR A 619 16.40 -1.23 4.02
N ILE A 620 15.42 -0.35 4.24
CA ILE A 620 14.03 -0.60 3.87
C ILE A 620 13.85 -0.21 2.39
N PRO A 621 13.38 -1.11 1.51
CA PRO A 621 13.29 -0.82 0.08
C PRO A 621 12.09 0.09 -0.27
N GLU A 622 12.18 0.80 -1.39
CA GLU A 622 11.17 1.77 -1.89
C GLU A 622 9.77 1.19 -2.17
N GLY A 623 9.60 -0.14 -2.12
CA GLY A 623 8.30 -0.78 -2.19
C GLY A 623 7.49 -0.68 -0.89
N VAL A 624 8.16 -0.55 0.26
CA VAL A 624 7.54 -0.69 1.57
C VAL A 624 6.67 0.52 1.91
N LYS A 625 5.41 0.25 2.25
CA LYS A 625 4.38 1.23 2.62
C LYS A 625 4.19 1.36 4.12
N SER A 626 4.51 0.32 4.89
CA SER A 626 4.29 0.31 6.34
C SER A 626 5.33 -0.52 7.09
N ILE A 627 5.74 0.00 8.25
CA ILE A 627 6.54 -0.70 9.25
C ILE A 627 5.65 -0.92 10.48
N GLY A 628 5.41 -2.17 10.87
CA GLY A 628 4.48 -2.53 11.94
C GLY A 628 5.00 -2.26 13.36
N ASP A 629 4.11 -2.44 14.33
CA ASP A 629 4.41 -2.28 15.76
C ASP A 629 5.58 -3.16 16.18
N TRP A 630 6.53 -2.63 16.95
CA TRP A 630 7.72 -3.36 17.39
C TRP A 630 8.58 -4.00 16.26
N ALA A 631 8.35 -3.69 14.99
CA ALA A 631 8.96 -4.43 13.88
C ALA A 631 10.50 -4.50 13.96
N LEU A 632 11.17 -3.48 14.50
CA LEU A 632 12.61 -3.47 14.79
C LEU A 632 12.91 -3.18 16.27
N GLY A 633 11.93 -3.33 17.16
CA GLY A 633 12.10 -3.02 18.57
C GLY A 633 13.06 -4.01 19.24
N GLY A 634 14.01 -3.52 20.02
CA GLY A 634 15.02 -4.35 20.68
C GLY A 634 16.25 -4.67 19.83
N CYS A 635 16.35 -4.14 18.60
CA CYS A 635 17.58 -4.18 17.79
C CYS A 635 18.67 -3.28 18.40
N SER A 636 19.22 -3.69 19.54
CA SER A 636 20.05 -2.84 20.40
C SER A 636 21.38 -2.39 19.76
N SER A 637 21.90 -3.12 18.78
CA SER A 637 23.09 -2.73 18.00
C SER A 637 22.79 -1.87 16.76
N LEU A 638 21.52 -1.58 16.47
CA LEU A 638 21.11 -0.84 15.28
C LEU A 638 21.58 0.61 15.38
N THR A 639 22.49 1.01 14.50
CA THR A 639 23.12 2.36 14.53
C THR A 639 22.45 3.34 13.57
N SER A 640 21.84 2.82 12.50
CA SER A 640 21.17 3.59 11.46
C SER A 640 20.05 2.76 10.82
N VAL A 641 19.01 3.46 10.35
CA VAL A 641 17.90 2.92 9.56
C VAL A 641 17.60 3.92 8.45
N THR A 642 17.51 3.43 7.22
CA THR A 642 17.05 4.23 6.08
C THR A 642 15.60 3.90 5.82
N ILE A 643 14.70 4.88 6.00
CA ILE A 643 13.27 4.77 5.73
C ILE A 643 12.96 5.53 4.43
N PRO A 644 12.43 4.87 3.39
CA PRO A 644 12.16 5.51 2.10
C PRO A 644 10.89 6.37 2.11
N ASP A 645 10.76 7.25 1.11
CA ASP A 645 9.59 8.13 0.90
C ASP A 645 8.30 7.35 0.58
N SER A 646 8.37 6.05 0.39
CA SER A 646 7.23 5.16 0.19
C SER A 646 6.51 4.77 1.49
N VAL A 647 7.15 4.90 2.66
CA VAL A 647 6.59 4.48 3.95
C VAL A 647 5.61 5.53 4.48
N ALA A 648 4.33 5.20 4.52
CA ALA A 648 3.28 6.07 5.06
C ALA A 648 3.05 5.89 6.57
N TYR A 649 3.39 4.72 7.12
CA TYR A 649 3.06 4.34 8.50
C TYR A 649 4.25 3.71 9.22
N ILE A 650 4.57 4.21 10.42
CA ILE A 650 5.48 3.60 11.38
C ILE A 650 4.66 3.23 12.62
N GLY A 651 4.68 1.94 12.97
CA GLY A 651 3.91 1.38 14.07
C GLY A 651 4.47 1.71 15.44
N HIS A 652 3.64 1.53 16.46
CA HIS A 652 4.00 1.83 17.84
C HIS A 652 5.22 1.01 18.29
N ASN A 653 6.17 1.65 18.97
CA ASN A 653 7.42 1.03 19.43
C ASN A 653 8.26 0.37 18.32
N ALA A 654 8.07 0.71 17.03
CA ALA A 654 8.79 0.08 15.92
C ALA A 654 10.32 0.11 16.08
N PHE A 655 10.86 1.12 16.77
CA PHE A 655 12.29 1.26 17.05
C PHE A 655 12.61 1.28 18.55
N ALA A 656 11.68 0.86 19.42
CA ALA A 656 11.90 0.94 20.87
C ALA A 656 13.09 0.08 21.26
N TYR A 657 13.86 0.47 22.28
CA TYR A 657 15.06 -0.23 22.75
C TYR A 657 16.19 -0.39 21.71
N CYS A 658 16.16 0.33 20.59
CA CYS A 658 17.30 0.48 19.68
C CYS A 658 18.36 1.41 20.32
N SER A 659 19.04 0.91 21.34
CA SER A 659 19.89 1.71 22.24
C SER A 659 21.16 2.27 21.59
N SER A 660 21.58 1.75 20.43
CA SER A 660 22.70 2.28 19.63
C SER A 660 22.29 3.23 18.50
N LEU A 661 20.99 3.44 18.27
CA LEU A 661 20.51 4.30 17.19
C LEU A 661 20.84 5.76 17.54
N THR A 662 21.57 6.45 16.67
CA THR A 662 22.08 7.81 16.95
C THR A 662 21.26 8.91 16.30
N SER A 663 20.70 8.62 15.13
CA SER A 663 19.80 9.52 14.40
C SER A 663 18.78 8.73 13.60
N ILE A 664 17.65 9.38 13.29
CA ILE A 664 16.62 8.85 12.40
C ILE A 664 16.00 9.99 11.60
N ASN A 665 15.74 9.75 10.33
CA ASN A 665 15.05 10.70 9.46
C ASN A 665 13.65 10.21 9.14
N ILE A 666 12.65 11.03 9.45
CA ILE A 666 11.25 10.80 9.10
C ILE A 666 11.00 11.31 7.66
N PRO A 667 10.67 10.43 6.70
CA PRO A 667 10.49 10.83 5.30
C PRO A 667 9.19 11.59 5.04
N ALA A 668 9.01 12.09 3.81
CA ALA A 668 7.95 13.04 3.47
C ALA A 668 6.52 12.47 3.61
N SER A 669 6.34 11.17 3.44
CA SER A 669 5.04 10.49 3.38
C SER A 669 4.53 9.96 4.72
N VAL A 670 5.38 9.88 5.75
CA VAL A 670 4.98 9.34 7.05
C VAL A 670 3.90 10.23 7.67
N ALA A 671 2.71 9.68 7.81
CA ALA A 671 1.53 10.35 8.37
C ALA A 671 1.30 9.99 9.84
N SER A 672 1.77 8.82 10.28
CA SER A 672 1.60 8.33 11.66
C SER A 672 2.92 7.85 12.25
N ILE A 673 3.21 8.33 13.46
CA ILE A 673 4.31 7.95 14.34
C ILE A 673 3.71 7.78 15.74
N GLY A 674 3.87 6.59 16.33
CA GLY A 674 3.55 6.28 17.72
C GLY A 674 4.64 6.70 18.71
N ASN A 675 4.92 5.84 19.70
CA ASN A 675 5.92 6.06 20.75
C ASN A 675 7.19 5.25 20.49
N GLU A 676 7.85 5.47 19.35
CA GLU A 676 8.87 4.53 18.84
C GLU A 676 10.21 4.62 19.54
N PHE A 677 10.54 5.75 20.16
CA PHE A 677 11.91 6.00 20.64
C PHE A 677 12.12 5.68 22.11
N TYR A 678 11.20 4.93 22.72
CA TYR A 678 11.33 4.47 24.09
C TYR A 678 12.67 3.75 24.29
N SER A 679 13.49 4.21 25.24
CA SER A 679 14.81 3.64 25.54
C SER A 679 15.82 3.62 24.37
N CYS A 680 15.67 4.49 23.37
CA CYS A 680 16.72 4.77 22.37
C CYS A 680 17.82 5.66 22.96
N SER A 681 18.59 5.14 23.92
CA SER A 681 19.51 5.91 24.78
C SER A 681 20.67 6.63 24.09
N SER A 682 20.98 6.29 22.83
CA SER A 682 22.00 6.98 22.03
C SER A 682 21.42 7.96 21.03
N LEU A 683 20.09 8.06 20.91
CA LEU A 683 19.42 8.89 19.91
C LEU A 683 19.60 10.35 20.29
N THR A 684 20.32 11.09 19.46
CA THR A 684 20.60 12.52 19.67
C THR A 684 19.83 13.44 18.73
N ASP A 685 19.32 12.90 17.63
CA ASP A 685 18.74 13.69 16.54
C ASP A 685 17.60 12.95 15.85
N ILE A 686 16.41 13.55 15.81
CA ILE A 686 15.28 13.10 14.99
C ILE A 686 15.06 14.19 13.94
N THR A 687 15.32 13.91 12.67
CA THR A 687 15.09 14.84 11.57
C THR A 687 13.78 14.50 10.85
N VAL A 688 13.19 15.50 10.22
CA VAL A 688 11.96 15.33 9.43
C VAL A 688 12.19 15.97 8.07
N ASP A 689 11.84 15.25 7.00
CA ASP A 689 11.89 15.81 5.64
C ASP A 689 11.02 17.06 5.56
N SER A 690 11.53 18.12 4.94
CA SER A 690 10.83 19.40 4.79
C SER A 690 9.45 19.30 4.12
N ARG A 691 9.26 18.28 3.27
CA ARG A 691 8.01 17.97 2.56
C ARG A 691 7.00 17.21 3.42
N ASN A 692 7.38 16.73 4.61
CA ASN A 692 6.46 16.03 5.49
C ASN A 692 5.36 16.99 5.97
N ASN A 693 4.10 16.61 5.77
CA ASN A 693 2.94 17.45 6.08
C ASN A 693 2.39 17.27 7.51
N TYR A 694 2.90 16.30 8.26
CA TYR A 694 2.36 15.87 9.56
C TYR A 694 3.30 16.18 10.73
N TYR A 695 4.61 16.17 10.48
CA TYR A 695 5.64 16.32 11.51
C TYR A 695 6.61 17.45 11.18
N SER A 696 7.31 17.90 12.20
CA SER A 696 8.45 18.80 12.06
C SER A 696 9.50 18.50 13.12
N SER A 697 10.75 18.88 12.86
CA SER A 697 11.82 18.79 13.85
C SER A 697 12.37 20.18 14.15
N VAL A 698 12.65 20.45 15.43
CA VAL A 698 13.33 21.65 15.90
C VAL A 698 14.47 21.20 16.79
N ASP A 699 15.70 21.54 16.41
CA ASP A 699 16.93 21.14 17.12
C ASP A 699 17.00 19.63 17.44
N GLY A 700 16.52 18.81 16.51
CA GLY A 700 16.51 17.35 16.64
C GLY A 700 15.37 16.78 17.49
N VAL A 701 14.48 17.63 18.02
CA VAL A 701 13.28 17.23 18.79
C VAL A 701 12.08 17.13 17.86
N LEU A 702 11.29 16.07 18.00
CA LEU A 702 10.16 15.77 17.14
C LEU A 702 8.88 16.44 17.64
N PHE A 703 8.20 17.11 16.72
CA PHE A 703 6.90 17.75 16.91
C PHE A 703 5.92 17.34 15.81
N ASN A 704 4.63 17.59 16.02
CA ASN A 704 3.69 17.69 14.91
C ASN A 704 4.02 18.90 14.00
N LYS A 705 3.35 18.99 12.85
CA LYS A 705 3.70 19.97 11.80
C LYS A 705 3.63 21.41 12.27
N ASP A 706 2.59 21.76 13.03
CA ASP A 706 2.35 23.11 13.54
C ASP A 706 3.10 23.39 14.87
N LYS A 707 3.77 22.38 15.42
CA LYS A 707 4.53 22.41 16.68
C LYS A 707 3.67 22.65 17.93
N SER A 708 2.37 22.41 17.87
CA SER A 708 1.50 22.43 19.05
C SER A 708 1.70 21.21 19.98
N LEU A 709 2.22 20.10 19.45
CA LEU A 709 2.50 18.86 20.20
C LEU A 709 3.99 18.52 20.13
N LEU A 710 4.64 18.42 21.29
CA LEU A 710 5.96 17.79 21.41
C LEU A 710 5.76 16.28 21.52
N ILE A 711 6.25 15.56 20.52
CA ILE A 711 6.04 14.12 20.37
C ILE A 711 7.16 13.34 21.06
N ALA A 712 8.42 13.66 20.75
CA ALA A 712 9.55 12.93 21.31
C ALA A 712 10.81 13.80 21.41
N TYR A 713 11.41 13.77 22.60
CA TYR A 713 12.73 14.30 22.89
C TYR A 713 13.76 13.15 22.80
N PRO A 714 14.85 13.30 22.03
CA PRO A 714 15.85 12.25 21.92
C PRO A 714 16.65 12.06 23.23
N SER A 715 16.44 10.93 23.90
CA SER A 715 17.02 10.65 25.23
C SER A 715 18.56 10.64 25.29
N GLY A 716 19.24 10.47 24.14
CA GLY A 716 20.69 10.52 24.03
C GLY A 716 21.30 11.93 23.99
N LYS A 717 20.48 12.98 23.77
CA LYS A 717 20.92 14.38 23.81
C LYS A 717 21.59 14.69 25.16
N LYS A 718 22.62 15.54 25.11
CA LYS A 718 23.47 15.87 26.25
C LYS A 718 23.06 17.15 26.99
N ASP A 719 21.89 17.70 26.65
CA ASP A 719 21.39 18.92 27.28
C ASP A 719 21.05 18.65 28.75
N GLU A 720 21.51 19.53 29.64
CA GLU A 720 21.14 19.49 31.07
C GLU A 720 19.85 20.27 31.33
N ILE A 721 19.51 21.20 30.44
CA ILE A 721 18.34 22.08 30.52
C ILE A 721 17.71 22.11 29.14
N TYR A 722 16.40 21.86 29.09
CA TYR A 722 15.62 22.04 27.87
C TYR A 722 14.47 23.01 28.11
N THR A 723 14.24 23.92 27.17
CA THR A 723 13.10 24.84 27.18
C THR A 723 12.19 24.47 26.03
N ILE A 724 10.97 24.06 26.34
CA ILE A 724 9.96 23.73 25.34
C ILE A 724 9.55 25.06 24.66
N PRO A 725 9.51 25.13 23.31
CA PRO A 725 9.16 26.36 22.60
C PRO A 725 7.77 26.91 22.95
N ASP A 726 7.64 28.23 22.97
CA ASP A 726 6.34 28.91 23.09
C ASP A 726 5.39 28.48 21.96
N GLY A 727 4.12 28.26 22.29
CA GLY A 727 3.09 27.79 21.33
C GLY A 727 2.86 26.28 21.36
N VAL A 728 3.74 25.51 22.01
CA VAL A 728 3.44 24.11 22.35
C VAL A 728 2.29 24.10 23.36
N THR A 729 1.24 23.35 23.06
CA THR A 729 0.03 23.22 23.90
C THR A 729 -0.04 21.86 24.59
N SER A 730 0.71 20.85 24.12
CA SER A 730 0.67 19.50 24.67
C SER A 730 2.02 18.80 24.63
N ILE A 731 2.29 18.00 25.67
CA ILE A 731 3.43 17.08 25.75
C ILE A 731 2.89 15.66 25.62
N GLY A 732 3.30 14.97 24.55
CA GLY A 732 2.81 13.64 24.21
C GLY A 732 3.25 12.54 25.18
N LYS A 733 2.57 11.40 25.09
CA LYS A 733 2.86 10.20 25.87
C LYS A 733 4.34 9.81 25.73
N SER A 734 4.99 9.61 26.87
CA SER A 734 6.42 9.25 26.93
C SER A 734 7.41 10.20 26.24
N ALA A 735 7.02 11.44 25.94
CA ALA A 735 7.84 12.34 25.12
C ALA A 735 9.26 12.59 25.67
N PHE A 736 9.46 12.55 26.98
CA PHE A 736 10.76 12.68 27.65
C PHE A 736 11.19 11.40 28.39
N THR A 737 10.58 10.24 28.14
CA THR A 737 10.91 9.02 28.90
C THR A 737 12.40 8.66 28.79
N VAL A 738 13.03 8.33 29.93
CA VAL A 738 14.47 7.99 30.04
C VAL A 738 15.42 9.13 29.64
N CYS A 739 14.96 10.40 29.61
CA CYS A 739 15.83 11.56 29.32
C CYS A 739 16.75 11.90 30.49
N ASN A 740 17.65 10.99 30.81
CA ASN A 740 18.50 11.00 32.00
C ASN A 740 19.58 12.09 32.01
N ASN A 741 19.80 12.81 30.91
CA ASN A 741 20.72 13.97 30.93
C ASN A 741 20.01 15.25 31.41
N LEU A 742 18.68 15.34 31.26
CA LEU A 742 17.93 16.51 31.64
C LEU A 742 17.82 16.63 33.17
N SER A 743 18.18 17.80 33.68
CA SER A 743 18.02 18.17 35.08
C SER A 743 16.91 19.19 35.31
N ILE A 744 16.58 19.98 34.28
CA ILE A 744 15.51 20.97 34.26
C ILE A 744 14.81 20.90 32.91
N VAL A 745 13.47 20.92 32.93
CA VAL A 745 12.64 21.13 31.74
C VAL A 745 11.73 22.32 32.01
N ASN A 746 11.92 23.40 31.24
CA ASN A 746 11.07 24.58 31.32
C ASN A 746 9.86 24.37 30.40
N ILE A 747 8.67 24.27 31.00
CA ILE A 747 7.40 24.09 30.28
C ILE A 747 6.72 25.47 30.17
N PRO A 748 6.36 25.95 28.97
CA PRO A 748 5.72 27.25 28.81
C PRO A 748 4.25 27.22 29.27
N ASP A 749 3.73 28.40 29.60
CA ASP A 749 2.34 28.59 30.07
C ASP A 749 1.28 28.18 29.02
N SER A 750 1.67 28.07 27.74
CA SER A 750 0.78 27.61 26.67
C SER A 750 0.42 26.13 26.78
N VAL A 751 1.16 25.32 27.53
CA VAL A 751 0.88 23.88 27.69
C VAL A 751 -0.32 23.67 28.61
N SER A 752 -1.34 23.00 28.06
CA SER A 752 -2.57 22.64 28.79
C SER A 752 -2.74 21.13 28.98
N SER A 753 -1.86 20.30 28.39
CA SER A 753 -1.92 18.84 28.51
C SER A 753 -0.53 18.22 28.63
N ILE A 754 -0.37 17.29 29.57
CA ILE A 754 0.83 16.45 29.75
C ILE A 754 0.33 15.01 29.86
N GLU A 755 0.64 14.19 28.86
CA GLU A 755 0.13 12.82 28.77
C GLU A 755 0.87 11.82 29.68
N ASP A 756 0.38 10.58 29.67
CA ASP A 756 0.90 9.49 30.49
C ASP A 756 2.40 9.24 30.25
N SER A 757 3.12 8.91 31.32
CA SER A 757 4.56 8.59 31.29
C SER A 757 5.47 9.66 30.66
N ALA A 758 4.99 10.88 30.43
CA ALA A 758 5.72 11.91 29.67
C ALA A 758 7.16 12.13 30.16
N PHE A 759 7.42 12.07 31.48
CA PHE A 759 8.75 12.19 32.09
C PHE A 759 9.16 10.91 32.87
N ASP A 760 8.58 9.76 32.55
CA ASP A 760 8.91 8.48 33.21
C ASP A 760 10.41 8.19 33.11
N LEU A 761 11.02 7.71 34.19
CA LEU A 761 12.44 7.37 34.28
C LEU A 761 13.40 8.54 33.98
N CYS A 762 12.99 9.80 34.09
CA CYS A 762 13.89 10.97 34.04
C CYS A 762 14.68 11.10 35.35
N ILE A 763 15.66 10.22 35.60
CA ILE A 763 16.24 10.03 36.93
C ILE A 763 16.95 11.27 37.49
N ASN A 764 17.42 12.18 36.63
CA ASN A 764 18.20 13.37 36.98
C ASN A 764 17.38 14.66 37.02
N LEU A 765 16.09 14.62 36.69
CA LEU A 765 15.20 15.78 36.78
C LEU A 765 15.09 16.21 38.26
N LYS A 766 15.42 17.47 38.55
CA LYS A 766 15.49 17.99 39.94
C LYS A 766 14.21 18.68 40.38
N SER A 767 13.57 19.38 39.46
CA SER A 767 12.34 20.11 39.72
C SER A 767 11.53 20.27 38.44
N ILE A 768 10.22 20.42 38.60
CA ILE A 768 9.34 20.78 37.49
C ILE A 768 8.22 21.72 37.95
N THR A 769 7.88 22.67 37.10
CA THR A 769 6.71 23.54 37.28
C THR A 769 5.64 23.10 36.28
N ILE A 770 4.50 22.64 36.79
CA ILE A 770 3.35 22.30 35.97
C ILE A 770 2.59 23.59 35.63
N PRO A 771 2.34 23.90 34.35
CA PRO A 771 1.68 25.15 33.94
C PRO A 771 0.21 25.25 34.36
N ASP A 772 -0.27 26.47 34.57
CA ASP A 772 -1.64 26.77 35.05
C ASP A 772 -2.76 26.29 34.11
N GLY A 773 -2.43 26.01 32.85
CA GLY A 773 -3.38 25.44 31.88
C GLY A 773 -3.67 23.94 32.07
N VAL A 774 -2.86 23.21 32.85
CA VAL A 774 -2.98 21.76 33.02
C VAL A 774 -4.00 21.42 34.09
N THR A 775 -4.96 20.53 33.80
CA THR A 775 -6.03 20.14 34.73
C THR A 775 -5.83 18.77 35.38
N SER A 776 -4.93 17.95 34.84
CA SER A 776 -4.66 16.61 35.38
C SER A 776 -3.21 16.19 35.12
N VAL A 777 -2.65 15.40 36.02
CA VAL A 777 -1.38 14.69 35.82
C VAL A 777 -1.68 13.24 35.44
N GLY A 778 -1.19 12.79 34.28
CA GLY A 778 -1.43 11.45 33.75
C GLY A 778 -0.84 10.30 34.58
N GLU A 779 -1.14 9.07 34.16
CA GLU A 779 -0.55 7.87 34.76
C GLU A 779 0.98 7.90 34.58
N ARG A 780 1.72 7.61 35.66
CA ARG A 780 3.19 7.48 35.64
C ARG A 780 3.96 8.69 35.09
N THR A 781 3.35 9.88 34.98
CA THR A 781 3.96 11.05 34.32
C THR A 781 5.37 11.40 34.83
N PHE A 782 5.62 11.34 36.14
CA PHE A 782 6.93 11.57 36.76
C PHE A 782 7.48 10.31 37.47
N HIS A 783 6.99 9.14 37.11
CA HIS A 783 7.40 7.86 37.71
C HIS A 783 8.94 7.70 37.63
N PHE A 784 9.57 7.27 38.72
CA PHE A 784 11.03 7.10 38.81
C PHE A 784 11.88 8.36 38.57
N CYS A 785 11.34 9.58 38.71
CA CYS A 785 12.12 10.82 38.79
C CYS A 785 12.89 10.91 40.13
N LYS A 786 13.86 10.02 40.33
CA LYS A 786 14.49 9.74 41.63
C LYS A 786 15.15 10.94 42.30
N ASN A 787 15.75 11.85 41.52
CA ASN A 787 16.44 13.03 42.03
C ASN A 787 15.56 14.29 42.10
N MET A 788 14.25 14.17 41.83
CA MET A 788 13.33 15.29 41.91
C MET A 788 13.13 15.67 43.38
N THR A 789 13.53 16.88 43.75
CA THR A 789 13.42 17.39 45.13
C THR A 789 12.17 18.24 45.34
N SER A 790 11.67 18.87 44.28
CA SER A 790 10.48 19.71 44.37
C SER A 790 9.62 19.68 43.11
N VAL A 791 8.32 19.91 43.28
CA VAL A 791 7.37 20.12 42.17
C VAL A 791 6.45 21.30 42.48
N THR A 792 6.19 22.14 41.48
CA THR A 792 5.18 23.20 41.55
C THR A 792 3.92 22.73 40.83
N ILE A 793 2.79 22.73 41.56
CA ILE A 793 1.50 22.23 41.09
C ILE A 793 0.48 23.39 41.08
N PRO A 794 -0.20 23.66 39.95
CA PRO A 794 -1.17 24.75 39.84
C PRO A 794 -2.51 24.37 40.50
N ASP A 795 -3.33 25.38 40.80
CA ASP A 795 -4.64 25.20 41.44
C ASP A 795 -5.71 24.66 40.48
N SER A 796 -5.39 24.60 39.18
CA SER A 796 -6.19 23.99 38.11
C SER A 796 -6.22 22.46 38.15
N ILE A 797 -5.28 21.80 38.85
CA ILE A 797 -5.23 20.33 38.92
C ILE A 797 -6.42 19.79 39.72
N THR A 798 -7.18 18.91 39.08
CA THR A 798 -8.32 18.18 39.69
C THR A 798 -8.03 16.70 39.91
N SER A 799 -7.07 16.12 39.19
CA SER A 799 -6.71 14.70 39.33
C SER A 799 -5.23 14.40 39.08
N ILE A 800 -4.73 13.36 39.75
CA ILE A 800 -3.38 12.83 39.65
C ILE A 800 -3.47 11.32 39.43
N GLY A 801 -2.92 10.82 38.33
CA GLY A 801 -3.02 9.44 37.89
C GLY A 801 -2.33 8.43 38.79
N TYR A 802 -2.57 7.15 38.50
CA TYR A 802 -1.87 6.02 39.12
C TYR A 802 -0.35 6.17 38.95
N GLN A 803 0.41 5.98 40.03
CA GLN A 803 1.88 6.03 40.02
C GLN A 803 2.53 7.31 39.46
N ALA A 804 1.80 8.43 39.34
CA ALA A 804 2.31 9.65 38.71
C ALA A 804 3.62 10.15 39.33
N PHE A 805 3.79 10.03 40.65
CA PHE A 805 5.00 10.40 41.41
C PHE A 805 5.63 9.21 42.13
N ASP A 806 5.30 7.99 41.74
CA ASP A 806 5.89 6.80 42.36
C ASP A 806 7.42 6.81 42.20
N GLU A 807 8.13 6.30 43.20
CA GLU A 807 9.60 6.23 43.21
C GLU A 807 10.34 7.58 43.08
N CYS A 808 9.65 8.72 43.25
CA CYS A 808 10.25 10.06 43.42
C CYS A 808 10.88 10.24 44.81
N LYS A 809 11.87 9.40 45.12
CA LYS A 809 12.41 9.22 46.49
C LYS A 809 13.06 10.45 47.11
N SER A 810 13.47 11.43 46.31
CA SER A 810 14.05 12.69 46.79
C SER A 810 13.03 13.82 46.96
N LEU A 811 11.75 13.60 46.65
CA LEU A 811 10.75 14.66 46.69
C LEU A 811 10.46 15.07 48.14
N THR A 812 10.86 16.29 48.50
CA THR A 812 10.69 16.83 49.86
C THR A 812 9.68 17.98 49.91
N ASP A 813 9.52 18.72 48.80
CA ASP A 813 8.77 19.97 48.78
C ASP A 813 7.76 20.00 47.62
N VAL A 814 6.49 20.26 47.93
CA VAL A 814 5.42 20.47 46.95
C VAL A 814 4.93 21.90 47.08
N TYR A 815 5.08 22.69 46.03
CA TYR A 815 4.61 24.07 45.96
C TYR A 815 3.26 24.12 45.26
N TYR A 816 2.16 24.16 46.02
CA TYR A 816 0.81 24.16 45.47
C TYR A 816 0.24 25.57 45.42
N LYS A 817 -0.16 26.03 44.24
CA LYS A 817 -0.70 27.39 44.05
C LYS A 817 -2.07 27.60 44.72
N GLY A 818 -2.83 26.52 44.94
CA GLY A 818 -4.17 26.57 45.53
C GLY A 818 -4.21 26.48 47.06
N THR A 819 -5.43 26.47 47.60
CA THR A 819 -5.70 26.31 49.03
C THR A 819 -5.60 24.85 49.48
N GLU A 820 -5.39 24.61 50.78
CA GLU A 820 -5.44 23.26 51.37
C GLU A 820 -6.77 22.53 51.12
N THR A 821 -7.89 23.27 51.01
CA THR A 821 -9.19 22.67 50.69
C THR A 821 -9.23 22.14 49.26
N GLN A 822 -8.67 22.88 48.30
CA GLN A 822 -8.57 22.44 46.91
C GLN A 822 -7.64 21.22 46.80
N TRP A 823 -6.49 21.24 47.47
CA TRP A 823 -5.56 20.10 47.50
C TRP A 823 -6.23 18.80 47.95
N ASN A 824 -6.96 18.85 49.08
CA ASN A 824 -7.66 17.68 49.62
C ASN A 824 -8.83 17.20 48.75
N SER A 825 -9.24 17.97 47.74
CA SER A 825 -10.27 17.58 46.77
C SER A 825 -9.72 16.95 45.50
N ILE A 826 -8.39 16.95 45.31
CA ILE A 826 -7.74 16.34 44.14
C ILE A 826 -7.90 14.82 44.20
N GLU A 827 -8.46 14.24 43.13
CA GLU A 827 -8.53 12.79 42.99
C GLU A 827 -7.14 12.21 42.73
N THR A 828 -6.58 11.46 43.68
CA THR A 828 -5.22 10.92 43.59
C THR A 828 -5.25 9.40 43.44
N GLY A 829 -4.66 8.90 42.36
CA GLY A 829 -4.48 7.47 42.10
C GLY A 829 -3.52 6.80 43.09
N LEU A 830 -3.53 5.47 43.12
CA LEU A 830 -2.68 4.69 44.04
C LEU A 830 -1.18 4.93 43.77
N ASN A 831 -0.35 4.66 44.78
CA ASN A 831 1.12 4.70 44.73
C ASN A 831 1.71 6.09 44.42
N ASN A 832 1.17 7.14 45.04
CA ASN A 832 1.71 8.50 45.02
C ASN A 832 2.24 8.92 46.41
N ASP A 833 2.72 7.96 47.20
CA ASP A 833 3.23 8.19 48.55
C ASP A 833 4.32 9.29 48.62
N PRO A 834 5.27 9.41 47.67
CA PRO A 834 6.24 10.50 47.69
C PRO A 834 5.59 11.89 47.62
N LEU A 835 4.54 12.05 46.81
CA LEU A 835 3.81 13.32 46.70
C LEU A 835 3.09 13.66 48.01
N THR A 836 2.42 12.68 48.59
CA THR A 836 1.61 12.88 49.81
C THR A 836 2.45 12.97 51.09
N SER A 837 3.68 12.47 51.06
CA SER A 837 4.62 12.51 52.19
C SER A 837 5.50 13.77 52.23
N ALA A 838 5.55 14.53 51.12
CA ALA A 838 6.31 15.77 51.02
C ALA A 838 5.69 16.92 51.85
N THR A 839 6.49 17.94 52.15
CA THR A 839 5.99 19.17 52.76
C THR A 839 5.23 19.98 51.72
N ILE A 840 3.95 20.24 51.94
CA ILE A 840 3.11 20.99 51.01
C ILE A 840 3.02 22.46 51.44
N TYR A 841 3.37 23.36 50.51
CA TYR A 841 3.27 24.81 50.66
C TYR A 841 2.05 25.31 49.88
N TYR A 842 0.97 25.63 50.59
CA TYR A 842 -0.29 26.12 50.01
C TYR A 842 -0.26 27.62 49.69
N ASN A 843 -1.10 28.06 48.75
CA ASN A 843 -1.17 29.43 48.23
C ASN A 843 0.19 29.94 47.76
N TYR A 844 0.99 29.04 47.18
CA TYR A 844 2.30 29.39 46.70
C TYR A 844 2.20 30.37 45.52
N SER A 845 2.93 31.47 45.61
CA SER A 845 3.19 32.39 44.51
C SER A 845 4.70 32.47 44.31
N GLU A 846 5.18 32.29 43.09
CA GLU A 846 6.60 32.51 42.81
C GLU A 846 6.98 33.95 43.17
N PRO A 847 8.16 34.18 43.78
CA PRO A 847 8.64 35.54 44.03
C PRO A 847 8.81 36.27 42.70
N GLU A 848 8.17 37.45 42.56
CA GLU A 848 8.28 38.28 41.34
C GLU A 848 9.75 38.41 40.91
N THR A 849 10.06 37.91 39.72
CA THR A 849 11.37 38.15 39.10
C THR A 849 11.43 39.61 38.66
N THR A 850 12.11 40.45 39.44
CA THR A 850 12.47 41.80 38.99
C THR A 850 13.41 41.68 37.79
N THR A 851 12.88 41.78 36.57
CA THR A 851 13.66 41.95 35.35
C THR A 851 14.25 43.36 35.34
N THR A 852 15.42 43.53 35.95
CA THR A 852 16.30 44.65 35.61
C THR A 852 16.92 44.36 34.25
N GLU A 853 16.39 44.98 33.19
CA GLU A 853 17.06 45.12 31.90
C GLU A 853 18.45 45.69 32.13
N THR A 854 19.47 44.83 32.05
CA THR A 854 20.86 45.26 32.00
C THR A 854 21.23 45.30 30.53
N THR A 855 21.17 46.50 29.94
CA THR A 855 21.73 46.76 28.61
C THR A 855 23.23 46.48 28.65
N VAL A 856 23.64 45.32 28.15
CA VAL A 856 25.04 45.04 27.82
C VAL A 856 25.33 45.72 26.49
N THR A 857 26.01 46.86 26.57
CA THR A 857 26.68 47.49 25.44
C THR A 857 27.78 46.55 24.93
N THR A 858 27.59 45.95 23.76
CA THR A 858 28.67 45.34 22.99
C THR A 858 29.42 46.42 22.21
N ALA A 859 30.73 46.48 22.42
CA ALA A 859 31.63 47.34 21.69
C ALA A 859 31.84 46.80 20.27
N GLU A 860 31.41 47.57 19.26
CA GLU A 860 31.85 47.36 17.88
C GLU A 860 33.26 47.91 17.68
N THR A 861 34.15 47.05 17.15
CA THR A 861 35.42 47.49 16.58
C THR A 861 35.22 47.69 15.08
N THR A 862 35.43 48.93 14.69
CA THR A 862 35.39 49.56 13.36
C THR A 862 35.84 48.72 12.15
N VAL A 863 35.09 48.78 11.05
CA VAL A 863 35.63 48.98 9.70
C VAL A 863 34.78 50.01 8.95
N THR A 864 35.43 51.11 8.58
CA THR A 864 34.94 52.21 7.75
C THR A 864 34.72 51.78 6.30
N THR A 865 33.55 52.08 5.74
CA THR A 865 33.41 52.39 4.31
C THR A 865 32.48 53.58 4.10
N THR A 866 33.06 54.59 3.47
CA THR A 866 32.41 55.79 2.95
C THR A 866 31.33 55.47 1.92
N SER A 867 30.17 56.11 2.02
CA SER A 867 29.37 56.44 0.84
C SER A 867 28.63 57.76 1.04
N ALA A 868 28.68 58.56 -0.02
CA ALA A 868 28.17 59.91 -0.11
C ALA A 868 26.76 59.93 -0.71
N ASN A 869 26.03 61.02 -0.38
CA ASN A 869 25.03 61.70 -1.19
C ASN A 869 23.81 60.93 -1.72
N THR A 870 22.62 61.28 -1.21
CA THR A 870 21.66 62.24 -1.84
C THR A 870 20.32 62.18 -1.05
N THR A 871 19.99 63.22 -0.26
CA THR A 871 18.93 64.24 -0.53
C THR A 871 17.63 63.73 -1.14
N THR A 872 16.53 63.80 -0.37
CA THR A 872 15.39 64.75 -0.52
C THR A 872 14.37 64.46 0.58
N THR A 873 14.26 65.28 1.65
CA THR A 873 13.31 66.39 1.84
C THR A 873 11.84 66.06 1.52
N THR A 874 10.98 66.04 2.56
CA THR A 874 10.03 67.14 2.84
C THR A 874 9.49 67.02 4.26
N GLU A 875 9.70 68.09 5.01
CA GLU A 875 9.18 68.40 6.35
C GLU A 875 7.73 69.00 6.23
N PRO A 876 7.10 69.51 7.31
CA PRO A 876 5.81 69.06 7.86
C PRO A 876 4.73 70.16 7.63
N PRO A 877 3.62 70.38 8.42
CA PRO A 877 3.69 70.75 9.86
C PRO A 877 2.44 70.45 10.75
N VAL A 878 2.64 70.45 12.10
CA VAL A 878 1.91 71.27 13.13
C VAL A 878 0.41 70.96 13.34
N THR A 879 -0.21 70.77 14.51
CA THR A 879 -0.06 71.13 15.95
C THR A 879 -1.21 70.38 16.67
N THR A 880 -1.26 70.11 17.98
CA THR A 880 -0.92 70.84 19.21
C THR A 880 -0.68 69.85 20.34
#